data_AF-A0A0S4QXI7-F1
#
_entry.id   AF-A0A0S4QXI7-F1
#
_cell.length_a   1.000
_cell.length_b   1.000
_cell.length_c   1.000
_cell.angle_alpha   90.00
_cell.angle_beta   90.00
_cell.angle_gamma   90.00
#
_symmetry.space_group_name_H-M   'P 1'
#
loop_
_entity.id
_entity.type
_entity.pdbx_description
1 polymer ?
#
loop_
_entity_poly.entity_id
_entity_poly.type
_entity_poly.pdbx_seq_one_letter_code
_entity_poly.pdbx_strand_id
1 'polypeptide(L)'
;MDGRSQVGPRLRGTLTRIRRIAVGMVVAVALGAGAVHPVAETAQLAGPNESMVIDGVGAITLAAALEDLAAGVTPQDIVVEVELGDDVDRAFLEDLVAEQNSRQGSLSDVFKQNLLALPTDLPGGAADVGAYPDVDGVVEVTDTVLRVTIPAAEVSTQVSALFHTIAIALGTGLGMVVRAACIGGTAVAGALCAAIGGAIGGFAGQFLVQAIDKKLGTLDAWAKIIVSTVIGAAAGYAWETWIKNWAKDDLPGYFAAIGRTAVKVGKTLAGWWTGGAGVALEDAGLELQNLAPILERIARDAAGAASVLSGIRLMPVGDSITYGVGSSDENGYRDELWDSLSQTVLTLDFVGSNSSGTMSDRNHNGWRGAVIDEIANVAVPDAASMRPNVVTLMAGTNDIQKDLDVAGAPARLGELIDGLRAASPGVAIVVATLVPVKGDTEAQKRRNAYNVAVRSLVADRQEGGQKLVLAEMGPMTDAMMYDRLHPNDAGYDYMAVQFDGAVRKLLEYGWVSEPAAVDGSGGGSGGGEAGTCAVPGGGWEALGRIAQGPINPDSSSAGVIGDVHLADFDGNGRTDYAIVTDTGAVYLWTRITGGWENRGKVASGNGVAGRGPQVRFADLDGDHDADYLVLHINGSVEAWRNDDAWINGSSAWTSKGVVASGTGAAADARVVFADLDGDLDDDYLVVNADGSVNAWLNGNVFVNGKSAWAGLGRIAAGTGNPGSKVRLADIDGDLDADYLVVHSDGSTEAWTNDNVAEDLGAGWDSIGKIAAGTGTGGTAVQFADADADRDVDYFILGTDGTVTWWENDEVATRDDWQNGLRSQGVYGNHLADAASNARSVTFADLDGDGDDDYLLVGPKGEVEAWRNDNVAYRGTNAWIKIGRVADGVSPAAGERVVFADIDGDGRDDYLVVDTANGRVRGWRNNNPFANGITAWAGLGVIAQGPSGAAGNEVQFADIDGDGDDDYLLVAVDHSVRAWKNNGTDVGGGWAAKVVIAQPQGTIAVTERTVFGDMNCDDRADYVLRDPGQNNLLHGWFNLGGFDNLWSAKKLVAYGVAMNFPVEVRLADISGDGLDDYLVVDPTNGAVRAWLNRGGNQVDA
;
A
#
# COMPACT_ATOMS: atom_id res chain seq x y z
N MET A 1 -48.34 -16.31 7.91
CA MET A 1 -48.77 -17.28 6.88
C MET A 1 -47.54 -17.64 6.07
N ASP A 2 -47.24 -18.93 6.04
CA ASP A 2 -46.04 -19.55 5.50
C ASP A 2 -45.78 -19.26 4.01
N GLY A 3 -44.50 -19.12 3.65
CA GLY A 3 -44.08 -19.03 2.24
C GLY A 3 -42.57 -19.02 1.96
N ARG A 4 -41.67 -18.99 2.95
CA ARG A 4 -40.22 -18.79 2.70
C ARG A 4 -39.36 -20.05 2.59
N SER A 5 -39.90 -21.28 2.70
CA SER A 5 -39.08 -22.50 2.76
C SER A 5 -38.93 -23.30 1.46
N GLN A 6 -39.25 -22.74 0.28
CA GLN A 6 -39.25 -23.50 -1.00
C GLN A 6 -38.31 -22.94 -2.09
N VAL A 7 -37.53 -21.89 -1.81
CA VAL A 7 -36.72 -21.19 -2.84
C VAL A 7 -35.47 -21.98 -3.25
N GLY A 8 -34.77 -22.61 -2.30
CA GLY A 8 -33.47 -23.28 -2.54
C GLY A 8 -33.44 -24.44 -3.55
N PRO A 9 -34.45 -25.34 -3.61
CA PRO A 9 -34.41 -26.48 -4.53
C PRO A 9 -34.74 -26.13 -6.00
N ARG A 10 -35.62 -25.15 -6.24
CA ARG A 10 -36.02 -24.73 -7.59
C ARG A 10 -34.91 -23.90 -8.26
N LEU A 11 -34.26 -23.01 -7.51
CA LEU A 11 -33.10 -22.24 -7.98
C LEU A 11 -31.93 -23.15 -8.40
N ARG A 12 -31.61 -24.18 -7.62
CA ARG A 12 -30.59 -25.19 -7.98
C ARG A 12 -30.91 -25.95 -9.27
N GLY A 13 -32.19 -26.19 -9.57
CA GLY A 13 -32.65 -26.87 -10.77
C GLY A 13 -32.39 -26.05 -12.05
N THR A 14 -32.77 -24.78 -12.03
CA THR A 14 -32.57 -23.82 -13.13
C THR A 14 -31.08 -23.57 -13.40
N LEU A 15 -30.26 -23.42 -12.35
CA LEU A 15 -28.80 -23.23 -12.44
C LEU A 15 -28.05 -24.45 -13.00
N THR A 16 -28.55 -25.67 -12.74
CA THR A 16 -27.97 -26.91 -13.30
C THR A 16 -28.22 -27.04 -14.81
N ARG A 17 -29.26 -26.41 -15.36
CA ARG A 17 -29.57 -26.43 -16.80
C ARG A 17 -28.86 -25.31 -17.57
N ILE A 18 -28.71 -24.11 -16.98
CA ILE A 18 -27.86 -23.02 -17.52
C ILE A 18 -26.41 -23.51 -17.72
N ARG A 19 -25.91 -24.32 -16.78
CA ARG A 19 -24.61 -25.01 -16.88
C ARG A 19 -24.49 -25.95 -18.09
N ARG A 20 -25.59 -26.52 -18.58
CA ARG A 20 -25.60 -27.41 -19.76
C ARG A 20 -25.60 -26.62 -21.07
N ILE A 21 -26.29 -25.47 -21.12
CA ILE A 21 -26.37 -24.59 -22.29
C ILE A 21 -25.00 -23.98 -22.63
N ALA A 22 -24.29 -23.46 -21.62
CA ALA A 22 -22.94 -22.90 -21.80
C ALA A 22 -21.91 -23.93 -22.30
N VAL A 23 -22.03 -25.19 -21.87
CA VAL A 23 -21.17 -26.30 -22.32
C VAL A 23 -21.48 -26.72 -23.76
N GLY A 24 -22.75 -26.64 -24.18
CA GLY A 24 -23.19 -26.93 -25.54
C GLY A 24 -22.59 -26.04 -26.63
N MET A 25 -22.48 -24.73 -26.35
CA MET A 25 -21.95 -23.74 -27.30
C MET A 25 -20.43 -23.86 -27.53
N VAL A 26 -19.66 -24.15 -26.48
CA VAL A 26 -18.20 -24.37 -26.60
C VAL A 26 -17.90 -25.54 -27.54
N VAL A 27 -18.74 -26.57 -27.52
CA VAL A 27 -18.64 -27.73 -28.43
C VAL A 27 -19.06 -27.37 -29.85
N ALA A 28 -20.10 -26.54 -30.05
CA ALA A 28 -20.57 -26.13 -31.37
C ALA A 28 -19.57 -25.23 -32.13
N VAL A 29 -18.86 -24.35 -31.43
CA VAL A 29 -17.80 -23.49 -32.02
C VAL A 29 -16.55 -24.30 -32.35
N ALA A 30 -16.19 -25.28 -31.51
CA ALA A 30 -15.07 -26.18 -31.77
C ALA A 30 -15.30 -27.08 -33.01
N LEU A 31 -16.56 -27.40 -33.34
CA LEU A 31 -16.93 -28.14 -34.55
C LEU A 31 -16.93 -27.26 -35.82
N GLY A 32 -17.15 -25.94 -35.69
CA GLY A 32 -17.16 -24.99 -36.81
C GLY A 32 -15.77 -24.47 -37.22
N ALA A 33 -14.76 -24.61 -36.36
CA ALA A 33 -13.39 -24.12 -36.59
C ALA A 33 -12.48 -25.10 -37.38
N GLY A 34 -13.06 -26.11 -38.05
CA GLY A 34 -12.30 -27.14 -38.76
C GLY A 34 -11.57 -26.60 -40.00
N ALA A 35 -10.24 -26.57 -39.97
CA ALA A 35 -9.42 -26.39 -41.15
C ALA A 35 -9.72 -27.49 -42.18
N VAL A 36 -9.96 -27.06 -43.42
CA VAL A 36 -10.11 -27.91 -44.60
C VAL A 36 -8.85 -28.78 -44.76
N HIS A 37 -8.95 -30.10 -44.53
CA HIS A 37 -8.29 -31.13 -45.35
C HIS A 37 -8.78 -32.56 -45.00
N PRO A 38 -8.81 -33.50 -45.96
CA PRO A 38 -9.64 -34.71 -45.91
C PRO A 38 -8.87 -35.92 -45.38
N VAL A 39 -9.46 -36.70 -44.47
CA VAL A 39 -9.05 -38.09 -44.23
C VAL A 39 -10.29 -38.97 -44.18
N ALA A 40 -10.32 -39.88 -45.15
CA ALA A 40 -11.30 -40.93 -45.31
C ALA A 40 -11.10 -42.08 -44.30
N GLU A 41 -12.13 -42.90 -44.17
CA GLU A 41 -12.13 -44.26 -43.60
C GLU A 41 -11.90 -44.39 -42.09
N THR A 42 -13.00 -44.45 -41.32
CA THR A 42 -13.51 -45.67 -40.64
C THR A 42 -14.42 -45.32 -39.44
N ALA A 43 -15.72 -45.21 -39.69
CA ALA A 43 -16.76 -45.64 -38.74
C ALA A 43 -18.08 -45.77 -39.50
N GLN A 44 -18.56 -47.00 -39.64
CA GLN A 44 -19.73 -47.37 -40.42
C GLN A 44 -20.94 -47.57 -39.49
N LEU A 45 -22.13 -47.15 -39.96
CA LEU A 45 -23.51 -47.42 -39.45
C LEU A 45 -24.00 -46.39 -38.40
N ALA A 46 -24.99 -45.52 -38.66
CA ALA A 46 -26.34 -45.80 -39.20
C ALA A 46 -26.86 -44.75 -40.23
N GLY A 47 -27.93 -45.12 -40.95
CA GLY A 47 -28.44 -44.50 -42.18
C GLY A 47 -29.36 -43.26 -42.05
N PRO A 48 -29.91 -42.78 -43.18
CA PRO A 48 -30.17 -41.36 -43.44
C PRO A 48 -31.52 -40.81 -42.96
N ASN A 49 -32.08 -41.26 -41.83
CA ASN A 49 -33.32 -40.68 -41.29
C ASN A 49 -33.51 -40.89 -39.78
N GLU A 50 -32.43 -41.02 -39.01
CA GLU A 50 -32.51 -40.95 -37.55
C GLU A 50 -31.60 -39.82 -37.06
N SER A 51 -32.24 -38.77 -36.56
CA SER A 51 -31.60 -37.68 -35.84
C SER A 51 -30.88 -38.23 -34.61
N MET A 52 -29.57 -38.00 -34.52
CA MET A 52 -28.85 -38.12 -33.26
C MET A 52 -29.27 -36.94 -32.38
N VAL A 53 -30.33 -37.15 -31.61
CA VAL A 53 -30.78 -36.23 -30.56
C VAL A 53 -29.82 -36.33 -29.39
N ILE A 54 -28.94 -35.34 -29.25
CA ILE A 54 -28.31 -35.04 -27.98
C ILE A 54 -29.25 -34.05 -27.29
N ASP A 55 -29.98 -34.50 -26.27
CA ASP A 55 -30.92 -33.66 -25.53
C ASP A 55 -30.24 -32.37 -25.05
N GLY A 56 -30.70 -31.24 -25.59
CA GLY A 56 -30.53 -29.91 -25.00
C GLY A 56 -29.59 -28.92 -25.70
N VAL A 57 -29.20 -29.16 -26.95
CA VAL A 57 -28.66 -28.11 -27.83
C VAL A 57 -29.08 -28.43 -29.26
N GLY A 58 -30.05 -27.70 -29.81
CA GLY A 58 -30.28 -27.67 -31.24
C GLY A 58 -29.00 -27.25 -31.97
N ALA A 59 -28.37 -28.21 -32.64
CA ALA A 59 -27.41 -27.93 -33.67
C ALA A 59 -28.13 -27.46 -34.95
N ILE A 60 -27.37 -26.80 -35.83
CA ILE A 60 -27.59 -26.63 -37.28
C ILE A 60 -28.23 -25.29 -37.70
N THR A 61 -27.40 -24.24 -37.79
CA THR A 61 -27.48 -23.17 -38.83
C THR A 61 -26.10 -22.57 -39.14
N LEU A 62 -25.25 -22.39 -38.11
CA LEU A 62 -23.93 -21.74 -38.27
C LEU A 62 -22.94 -22.50 -39.17
N ALA A 63 -22.93 -23.84 -39.10
CA ALA A 63 -22.05 -24.68 -39.93
C ALA A 63 -22.43 -24.64 -41.43
N ALA A 64 -23.73 -24.56 -41.75
CA ALA A 64 -24.21 -24.49 -43.13
C ALA A 64 -23.92 -23.11 -43.76
N ALA A 65 -24.08 -22.03 -42.98
CA ALA A 65 -23.73 -20.67 -43.41
C ALA A 65 -22.23 -20.52 -43.67
N LEU A 66 -21.38 -21.18 -42.88
CA LEU A 66 -19.92 -21.18 -43.04
C LEU A 66 -19.44 -22.01 -44.25
N GLU A 67 -20.10 -23.13 -44.56
CA GLU A 67 -19.84 -23.90 -45.79
C GLU A 67 -20.24 -23.11 -47.05
N ASP A 68 -21.37 -22.40 -47.04
CA ASP A 68 -21.82 -21.56 -48.17
C ASP A 68 -20.94 -20.32 -48.39
N LEU A 69 -20.39 -19.72 -47.32
CA LEU A 69 -19.46 -18.59 -47.40
C LEU A 69 -18.08 -19.02 -47.91
N ALA A 70 -17.58 -20.18 -47.49
CA ALA A 70 -16.36 -20.78 -48.02
C ALA A 70 -16.51 -21.20 -49.49
N ALA A 71 -17.74 -21.46 -49.95
CA ALA A 71 -18.08 -21.74 -51.35
C ALA A 71 -18.31 -20.49 -52.22
N GLY A 72 -18.20 -19.28 -51.64
CA GLY A 72 -18.31 -18.01 -52.38
C GLY A 72 -19.75 -17.63 -52.78
N VAL A 73 -20.76 -18.14 -52.08
CA VAL A 73 -22.16 -17.79 -52.32
C VAL A 73 -22.51 -16.47 -51.62
N THR A 74 -23.39 -15.67 -52.22
CA THR A 74 -23.80 -14.33 -51.77
C THR A 74 -24.21 -14.26 -50.30
N PRO A 75 -23.99 -13.12 -49.61
CA PRO A 75 -24.23 -13.01 -48.17
C PRO A 75 -25.69 -13.33 -47.85
N GLN A 76 -25.91 -14.26 -46.92
CA GLN A 76 -27.21 -14.51 -46.32
C GLN A 76 -27.23 -13.88 -44.93
N ASP A 77 -28.42 -13.56 -44.42
CA ASP A 77 -28.58 -13.04 -43.07
C ASP A 77 -27.98 -14.02 -42.06
N ILE A 78 -27.22 -13.51 -41.09
CA ILE A 78 -26.67 -14.32 -40.02
C ILE A 78 -27.68 -14.36 -38.88
N VAL A 79 -28.24 -15.54 -38.68
CA VAL A 79 -29.25 -15.79 -37.67
C VAL A 79 -28.64 -16.61 -36.54
N VAL A 80 -28.53 -15.99 -35.36
CA VAL A 80 -28.08 -16.61 -34.13
C VAL A 80 -29.28 -16.91 -33.26
N GLU A 81 -29.46 -18.16 -32.87
CA GLU A 81 -30.60 -18.60 -32.06
C GLU A 81 -30.15 -19.12 -30.71
N VAL A 82 -30.81 -18.63 -29.66
CA VAL A 82 -30.62 -19.08 -28.27
C VAL A 82 -31.94 -19.70 -27.80
N GLU A 83 -31.93 -21.01 -27.54
CA GLU A 83 -33.12 -21.71 -27.05
C GLU A 83 -33.53 -21.20 -25.65
N LEU A 84 -34.83 -20.99 -25.48
CA LEU A 84 -35.43 -20.46 -24.26
C LEU A 84 -36.05 -21.57 -23.43
N GLY A 85 -35.51 -21.77 -22.23
CA GLY A 85 -36.11 -22.67 -21.25
C GLY A 85 -37.49 -22.20 -20.77
N ASP A 86 -38.27 -23.14 -20.20
CA ASP A 86 -39.59 -22.90 -19.62
C ASP A 86 -39.58 -21.93 -18.41
N ASP A 87 -38.39 -21.69 -17.85
CA ASP A 87 -38.15 -20.87 -16.66
C ASP A 87 -37.92 -19.37 -17.01
N VAL A 88 -37.88 -19.02 -18.30
CA VAL A 88 -37.69 -17.65 -18.79
C VAL A 88 -39.03 -16.91 -18.75
N ASP A 89 -39.07 -15.74 -18.11
CA ASP A 89 -40.25 -14.86 -18.19
C ASP A 89 -40.35 -14.30 -19.62
N ARG A 90 -41.23 -14.94 -20.40
CA ARG A 90 -41.46 -14.63 -21.82
C ARG A 90 -41.95 -13.20 -22.02
N ALA A 91 -42.90 -12.76 -21.20
CA ALA A 91 -43.49 -11.43 -21.33
C ALA A 91 -42.47 -10.34 -21.00
N PHE A 92 -41.62 -10.60 -20.01
CA PHE A 92 -40.52 -9.69 -19.68
C PHE A 92 -39.42 -9.69 -20.76
N LEU A 93 -39.08 -10.84 -21.33
CA LEU A 93 -38.11 -10.91 -22.43
C LEU A 93 -38.62 -10.21 -23.69
N GLU A 94 -39.91 -10.34 -24.00
CA GLU A 94 -40.57 -9.60 -25.07
C GLU A 94 -40.50 -8.08 -24.86
N ASP A 95 -40.73 -7.60 -23.64
CA ASP A 95 -40.64 -6.17 -23.29
C ASP A 95 -39.19 -5.65 -23.41
N LEU A 96 -38.21 -6.44 -22.98
CA LEU A 96 -36.79 -6.10 -23.09
C LEU A 96 -36.30 -6.05 -24.54
N VAL A 97 -36.73 -7.02 -25.36
CA VAL A 97 -36.42 -7.06 -26.80
C VAL A 97 -37.09 -5.88 -27.51
N ALA A 98 -38.33 -5.54 -27.14
CA ALA A 98 -39.02 -4.36 -27.67
C ALA A 98 -38.33 -3.05 -27.27
N GLU A 99 -37.88 -2.92 -26.02
CA GLU A 99 -37.12 -1.76 -25.55
C GLU A 99 -35.80 -1.61 -26.33
N GLN A 100 -35.03 -2.69 -26.46
CA GLN A 100 -33.74 -2.70 -27.17
C GLN A 100 -33.91 -2.26 -28.64
N ASN A 101 -34.87 -2.85 -29.34
CA ASN A 101 -35.14 -2.52 -30.75
C ASN A 101 -35.73 -1.10 -30.94
N SER A 102 -36.18 -0.44 -29.87
CA SER A 102 -36.79 0.90 -29.93
C SER A 102 -35.82 2.07 -29.73
N ARG A 103 -34.59 1.79 -29.25
CA ARG A 103 -33.56 2.81 -29.02
C ARG A 103 -32.92 3.27 -30.34
N GLN A 104 -32.51 4.54 -30.44
CA GLN A 104 -31.95 5.10 -31.67
C GLN A 104 -30.45 4.79 -31.82
N GLY A 105 -30.06 4.17 -32.93
CA GLY A 105 -28.68 3.79 -33.26
C GLY A 105 -28.63 2.38 -33.86
N SER A 106 -27.47 1.96 -34.35
CA SER A 106 -27.24 0.55 -34.67
C SER A 106 -27.37 -0.29 -33.39
N LEU A 107 -27.65 -1.58 -33.51
CA LEU A 107 -27.70 -2.48 -32.35
C LEU A 107 -26.40 -2.41 -31.54
N SER A 108 -25.25 -2.30 -32.22
CA SER A 108 -23.94 -2.13 -31.59
C SER A 108 -23.73 -0.76 -30.92
N ASP A 109 -24.32 0.31 -31.47
CA ASP A 109 -24.24 1.65 -30.91
C ASP A 109 -25.07 1.80 -29.65
N VAL A 110 -26.23 1.14 -29.57
CA VAL A 110 -27.03 1.11 -28.35
C VAL A 110 -26.23 0.46 -27.21
N PHE A 111 -25.39 -0.53 -27.49
CA PHE A 111 -24.46 -1.10 -26.51
C PHE A 111 -23.32 -0.15 -26.14
N LYS A 112 -22.70 0.51 -27.13
CA LYS A 112 -21.64 1.51 -26.90
C LYS A 112 -22.13 2.72 -26.09
N GLN A 113 -23.35 3.18 -26.33
CA GLN A 113 -23.94 4.34 -25.65
C GLN A 113 -24.25 4.05 -24.18
N ASN A 114 -24.73 2.84 -23.85
CA ASN A 114 -24.89 2.43 -22.45
C ASN A 114 -23.54 2.34 -21.71
N LEU A 115 -22.45 2.14 -22.45
CA LEU A 115 -21.08 1.99 -21.94
C LEU A 115 -20.39 3.34 -21.67
N LEU A 116 -20.57 4.35 -22.51
CA LEU A 116 -19.91 5.67 -22.38
C LEU A 116 -20.47 6.58 -21.28
N ALA A 117 -21.40 6.10 -20.44
CA ALA A 117 -22.09 6.90 -19.42
C ALA A 117 -21.48 6.85 -17.99
N LEU A 118 -20.19 6.46 -17.84
CA LEU A 118 -19.48 6.34 -16.55
C LEU A 118 -18.21 7.24 -16.47
N PRO A 119 -17.74 7.63 -15.27
CA PRO A 119 -16.58 8.52 -15.10
C PRO A 119 -15.26 7.86 -15.56
N THR A 120 -14.40 8.64 -16.19
CA THR A 120 -13.22 8.24 -16.98
C THR A 120 -11.96 7.90 -16.18
N ASP A 121 -12.04 7.80 -14.86
CA ASP A 121 -10.85 7.95 -13.99
C ASP A 121 -10.44 6.61 -13.36
N LEU A 122 -10.33 5.56 -14.20
CA LEU A 122 -9.66 4.30 -13.84
C LEU A 122 -8.23 4.28 -14.42
N PRO A 123 -7.24 3.71 -13.71
CA PRO A 123 -5.90 3.54 -14.24
C PRO A 123 -5.93 2.64 -15.49
N GLY A 124 -5.44 3.17 -16.62
CA GLY A 124 -5.44 2.49 -17.93
C GLY A 124 -6.15 3.23 -19.07
N GLY A 125 -6.87 4.32 -18.78
CA GLY A 125 -7.63 5.08 -19.79
C GLY A 125 -8.87 4.34 -20.28
N ALA A 126 -9.87 5.06 -20.76
CA ALA A 126 -11.05 4.45 -21.37
C ALA A 126 -10.61 3.55 -22.53
N ALA A 127 -10.95 2.26 -22.47
CA ALA A 127 -10.69 1.32 -23.55
C ALA A 127 -11.14 1.92 -24.89
N ASP A 128 -10.39 1.72 -25.97
CA ASP A 128 -10.78 2.16 -27.31
C ASP A 128 -12.04 1.39 -27.76
N VAL A 129 -13.21 1.95 -27.42
CA VAL A 129 -14.53 1.42 -27.77
C VAL A 129 -14.80 1.50 -29.27
N GLY A 130 -13.88 2.12 -30.04
CA GLY A 130 -13.96 2.28 -31.50
C GLY A 130 -13.72 0.99 -32.30
N ALA A 131 -13.23 -0.08 -31.67
CA ALA A 131 -12.91 -1.34 -32.37
C ALA A 131 -14.10 -2.30 -32.59
N TYR A 132 -15.29 -1.98 -32.12
CA TYR A 132 -16.49 -2.82 -32.33
C TYR A 132 -17.10 -2.58 -33.73
N PRO A 133 -17.28 -3.63 -34.57
CA PRO A 133 -17.98 -3.53 -35.84
C PRO A 133 -19.38 -2.95 -35.65
N ASP A 134 -19.75 -2.00 -36.50
CA ASP A 134 -21.07 -1.37 -36.48
C ASP A 134 -22.11 -2.30 -37.12
N VAL A 135 -23.10 -2.75 -36.35
CA VAL A 135 -24.17 -3.66 -36.83
C VAL A 135 -25.55 -3.16 -36.41
N ASP A 136 -26.47 -3.06 -37.37
CA ASP A 136 -27.82 -2.55 -37.21
C ASP A 136 -28.84 -3.62 -36.81
N GLY A 137 -28.46 -4.90 -36.90
CA GLY A 137 -29.33 -6.09 -36.81
C GLY A 137 -30.39 -6.12 -35.71
N VAL A 138 -31.35 -7.04 -35.83
CA VAL A 138 -32.56 -7.08 -34.98
C VAL A 138 -32.55 -8.26 -34.02
N VAL A 139 -33.14 -8.05 -32.83
CA VAL A 139 -33.40 -9.13 -31.87
C VAL A 139 -34.89 -9.47 -31.90
N GLU A 140 -35.23 -10.74 -32.02
CA GLU A 140 -36.59 -11.25 -32.04
C GLU A 140 -36.73 -12.36 -31.01
N VAL A 141 -37.93 -12.55 -30.46
CA VAL A 141 -38.21 -13.61 -29.50
C VAL A 141 -39.44 -14.40 -29.95
N THR A 142 -39.37 -15.72 -29.83
CA THR A 142 -40.45 -16.67 -30.15
C THR A 142 -40.78 -17.53 -28.93
N ASP A 143 -41.78 -18.41 -29.06
CA ASP A 143 -42.21 -19.34 -28.01
C ASP A 143 -41.12 -20.29 -27.52
N THR A 144 -39.99 -20.46 -28.21
CA THR A 144 -38.92 -21.39 -27.80
C THR A 144 -37.51 -20.85 -28.02
N VAL A 145 -37.33 -19.68 -28.64
CA VAL A 145 -36.02 -19.18 -29.09
C VAL A 145 -35.95 -17.65 -29.05
N LEU A 146 -34.85 -17.09 -28.53
CA LEU A 146 -34.41 -15.72 -28.79
C LEU A 146 -33.48 -15.74 -30.00
N ARG A 147 -33.82 -14.97 -31.03
CA ARG A 147 -33.13 -14.92 -32.31
C ARG A 147 -32.49 -13.54 -32.49
N VAL A 148 -31.20 -13.49 -32.79
CA VAL A 148 -30.50 -12.27 -33.23
C VAL A 148 -30.22 -12.42 -34.71
N THR A 149 -30.67 -11.49 -35.54
CA THR A 149 -30.49 -11.53 -37.00
C THR A 149 -29.68 -10.33 -37.46
N ILE A 150 -28.54 -10.60 -38.08
CA ILE A 150 -27.67 -9.60 -38.70
C ILE A 150 -27.90 -9.66 -40.21
N PRO A 151 -28.36 -8.58 -40.85
CA PRO A 151 -28.63 -8.57 -42.28
C PRO A 151 -27.38 -8.90 -43.10
N ALA A 152 -27.57 -9.69 -44.15
CA ALA A 152 -26.57 -10.09 -45.14
C ALA A 152 -25.67 -8.94 -45.61
N ALA A 153 -26.22 -7.73 -45.73
CA ALA A 153 -25.52 -6.54 -46.21
C ALA A 153 -24.45 -6.00 -45.23
N GLU A 154 -24.55 -6.34 -43.95
CA GLU A 154 -23.66 -5.88 -42.87
C GLU A 154 -22.62 -6.93 -42.48
N VAL A 155 -22.73 -8.14 -43.06
CA VAL A 155 -21.81 -9.25 -42.84
C VAL A 155 -20.50 -8.96 -43.57
N SER A 156 -19.43 -8.70 -42.80
CA SER A 156 -18.09 -8.48 -43.36
C SER A 156 -17.63 -9.70 -44.17
N THR A 157 -17.06 -9.46 -45.35
CA THR A 157 -16.45 -10.52 -46.16
C THR A 157 -15.09 -10.98 -45.60
N GLN A 158 -14.57 -10.31 -44.58
CA GLN A 158 -13.37 -10.74 -43.86
C GLN A 158 -13.74 -11.70 -42.74
N VAL A 159 -13.15 -12.90 -42.80
CA VAL A 159 -13.46 -14.02 -41.92
C VAL A 159 -13.27 -13.68 -40.43
N SER A 160 -12.24 -12.92 -40.05
CA SER A 160 -12.02 -12.50 -38.66
C SER A 160 -13.10 -11.52 -38.16
N ALA A 161 -13.37 -10.47 -38.92
CA ALA A 161 -14.39 -9.47 -38.57
C ALA A 161 -15.81 -10.09 -38.51
N LEU A 162 -16.08 -11.05 -39.39
CA LEU A 162 -17.29 -11.87 -39.35
C LEU A 162 -17.40 -12.67 -38.05
N PHE A 163 -16.32 -13.34 -37.65
CA PHE A 163 -16.30 -14.12 -36.42
C PHE A 163 -16.42 -13.24 -35.17
N HIS A 164 -15.83 -12.04 -35.17
CA HIS A 164 -16.03 -11.06 -34.10
C HIS A 164 -17.49 -10.60 -34.03
N THR A 165 -18.12 -10.38 -35.17
CA THR A 165 -19.53 -9.99 -35.27
C THR A 165 -20.47 -11.07 -34.70
N ILE A 166 -20.19 -12.34 -35.02
CA ILE A 166 -20.92 -13.51 -34.47
C ILE A 166 -20.71 -13.62 -32.96
N ALA A 167 -19.48 -13.42 -32.47
CA ALA A 167 -19.15 -13.47 -31.04
C ALA A 167 -19.91 -12.41 -30.22
N ILE A 168 -20.03 -11.20 -30.75
CA ILE A 168 -20.76 -10.09 -30.12
C ILE A 168 -22.27 -10.40 -30.05
N ALA A 169 -22.85 -10.91 -31.14
CA ALA A 169 -24.27 -11.27 -31.19
C ALA A 169 -24.61 -12.41 -30.21
N LEU A 170 -23.72 -13.42 -30.12
CA LEU A 170 -23.86 -14.53 -29.17
C LEU A 170 -23.75 -14.07 -27.71
N GLY A 171 -22.75 -13.26 -27.37
CA GLY A 171 -22.59 -12.72 -26.01
C GLY A 171 -23.82 -11.90 -25.59
N THR A 172 -24.30 -11.06 -26.50
CA THR A 172 -25.48 -10.22 -26.28
C THR A 172 -26.76 -11.05 -26.06
N GLY A 173 -27.05 -11.98 -26.98
CA GLY A 173 -28.25 -12.82 -26.87
C GLY A 173 -28.24 -13.63 -25.59
N LEU A 174 -27.07 -14.18 -25.21
CA LEU A 174 -26.91 -14.91 -23.96
C LEU A 174 -27.17 -14.03 -22.74
N GLY A 175 -26.66 -12.79 -22.73
CA GLY A 175 -26.92 -11.83 -21.66
C GLY A 175 -28.41 -11.52 -21.47
N MET A 176 -29.17 -11.36 -22.55
CA MET A 176 -30.63 -11.10 -22.50
C MET A 176 -31.41 -12.32 -22.00
N VAL A 177 -31.07 -13.53 -22.46
CA VAL A 177 -31.72 -14.76 -21.99
C VAL A 177 -31.43 -14.99 -20.51
N VAL A 178 -30.19 -14.80 -20.07
CA VAL A 178 -29.82 -14.95 -18.65
C VAL A 178 -30.53 -13.91 -17.79
N ARG A 179 -30.65 -12.67 -18.25
CA ARG A 179 -31.43 -11.62 -17.57
C ARG A 179 -32.89 -12.01 -17.40
N ALA A 180 -33.55 -12.45 -18.46
CA ALA A 180 -34.97 -12.82 -18.40
C ALA A 180 -35.22 -14.11 -17.61
N ALA A 181 -34.31 -15.09 -17.67
CA ALA A 181 -34.35 -16.29 -16.82
C ALA A 181 -34.17 -15.94 -15.33
N CYS A 182 -33.27 -15.00 -15.04
CA CYS A 182 -33.02 -14.51 -13.68
C CYS A 182 -34.27 -13.84 -13.08
N ILE A 183 -35.01 -13.06 -13.88
CA ILE A 183 -36.23 -12.36 -13.45
C ILE A 183 -37.42 -13.32 -13.32
N GLY A 184 -37.59 -14.27 -14.24
CA GLY A 184 -38.70 -15.24 -14.20
C GLY A 184 -38.62 -16.26 -13.06
N GLY A 185 -37.42 -16.51 -12.52
CA GLY A 185 -37.21 -17.47 -11.43
C GLY A 185 -37.41 -16.91 -10.02
N THR A 186 -37.51 -15.58 -9.83
CA THR A 186 -37.43 -14.94 -8.51
C THR A 186 -38.19 -13.61 -8.45
N ALA A 187 -38.63 -13.17 -7.26
CA ALA A 187 -39.19 -11.82 -7.08
C ALA A 187 -38.10 -10.75 -6.88
N VAL A 188 -37.09 -10.75 -7.75
CA VAL A 188 -35.87 -9.93 -7.62
C VAL A 188 -35.90 -8.74 -8.59
N ALA A 189 -35.36 -7.60 -8.16
CA ALA A 189 -35.39 -6.34 -8.92
C ALA A 189 -34.65 -6.47 -10.27
N GLY A 190 -35.31 -6.06 -11.36
CA GLY A 190 -34.83 -6.25 -12.74
C GLY A 190 -33.46 -5.64 -13.08
N ALA A 191 -32.94 -4.75 -12.23
CA ALA A 191 -31.59 -4.17 -12.33
C ALA A 191 -30.47 -5.17 -11.99
N LEU A 192 -30.69 -6.11 -11.05
CA LEU A 192 -29.69 -7.15 -10.76
C LEU A 192 -29.50 -8.07 -11.97
N CYS A 193 -30.61 -8.57 -12.49
CA CYS A 193 -30.57 -9.49 -13.61
C CYS A 193 -30.04 -8.78 -14.87
N ALA A 194 -30.17 -7.45 -14.95
CA ALA A 194 -29.50 -6.63 -15.96
C ALA A 194 -27.98 -6.67 -15.85
N ALA A 195 -27.44 -6.44 -14.65
CA ALA A 195 -26.01 -6.51 -14.39
C ALA A 195 -25.44 -7.92 -14.62
N ILE A 196 -26.14 -8.97 -14.18
CA ILE A 196 -25.74 -10.38 -14.41
C ILE A 196 -25.74 -10.73 -15.89
N GLY A 197 -26.81 -10.35 -16.60
CA GLY A 197 -26.91 -10.54 -18.04
C GLY A 197 -25.80 -9.80 -18.79
N GLY A 198 -25.53 -8.55 -18.41
CA GLY A 198 -24.49 -7.73 -19.02
C GLY A 198 -23.07 -8.25 -18.76
N ALA A 199 -22.76 -8.69 -17.54
CA ALA A 199 -21.46 -9.28 -17.19
C ALA A 199 -21.17 -10.56 -17.99
N ILE A 200 -22.16 -11.46 -18.05
CA ILE A 200 -22.03 -12.73 -18.77
C ILE A 200 -21.95 -12.49 -20.28
N GLY A 201 -22.70 -11.52 -20.81
CA GLY A 201 -22.63 -11.17 -22.21
C GLY A 201 -21.28 -10.54 -22.60
N GLY A 202 -20.75 -9.63 -21.78
CA GLY A 202 -19.44 -9.01 -21.98
C GLY A 202 -18.29 -10.01 -21.91
N PHE A 203 -18.31 -10.90 -20.90
CA PHE A 203 -17.33 -11.97 -20.78
C PHE A 203 -17.38 -12.92 -21.99
N ALA A 204 -18.56 -13.45 -22.32
CA ALA A 204 -18.70 -14.44 -23.40
C ALA A 204 -18.31 -13.86 -24.76
N GLY A 205 -18.72 -12.63 -25.06
CA GLY A 205 -18.38 -11.96 -26.32
C GLY A 205 -16.87 -11.76 -26.48
N GLN A 206 -16.19 -11.20 -25.47
CA GLN A 206 -14.77 -10.93 -25.58
C GLN A 206 -13.89 -12.15 -25.44
N PHE A 207 -14.30 -13.14 -24.64
CA PHE A 207 -13.61 -14.42 -24.59
C PHE A 207 -13.59 -15.09 -25.97
N LEU A 208 -14.72 -15.07 -26.68
CA LEU A 208 -14.81 -15.60 -28.04
C LEU A 208 -13.93 -14.80 -29.02
N VAL A 209 -13.92 -13.46 -28.94
CA VAL A 209 -13.06 -12.60 -29.78
C VAL A 209 -11.57 -12.94 -29.58
N GLN A 210 -11.10 -13.03 -28.34
CA GLN A 210 -9.69 -13.34 -28.06
C GLN A 210 -9.32 -14.80 -28.40
N ALA A 211 -10.29 -15.72 -28.31
CA ALA A 211 -10.13 -17.11 -28.76
C ALA A 211 -9.95 -17.18 -30.30
N ILE A 212 -10.78 -16.44 -31.03
CA ILE A 212 -10.71 -16.32 -32.50
C ILE A 212 -9.35 -15.74 -32.92
N ASP A 213 -8.88 -14.71 -32.20
CA ASP A 213 -7.62 -14.04 -32.47
C ASP A 213 -6.39 -14.83 -31.99
N LYS A 214 -6.60 -15.98 -31.32
CA LYS A 214 -5.55 -16.84 -30.75
C LYS A 214 -4.65 -16.13 -29.73
N LYS A 215 -5.18 -15.10 -29.06
CA LYS A 215 -4.43 -14.27 -28.10
C LYS A 215 -4.64 -14.65 -26.64
N LEU A 216 -5.42 -15.70 -26.36
CA LEU A 216 -5.75 -16.16 -25.00
C LEU A 216 -4.53 -16.53 -24.13
N GLY A 217 -3.32 -16.65 -24.69
CA GLY A 217 -2.08 -16.83 -23.92
C GLY A 217 -1.43 -15.53 -23.44
N THR A 218 -2.01 -14.36 -23.74
CA THR A 218 -1.40 -13.05 -23.45
C THR A 218 -2.13 -12.30 -22.33
N LEU A 219 -1.38 -11.56 -21.51
CA LEU A 219 -1.94 -10.73 -20.44
C LEU A 219 -2.88 -9.64 -20.98
N ASP A 220 -2.56 -9.06 -22.13
CA ASP A 220 -3.40 -8.07 -22.84
C ASP A 220 -4.79 -8.63 -23.21
N ALA A 221 -4.86 -9.88 -23.69
CA ALA A 221 -6.14 -10.52 -24.01
C ALA A 221 -7.01 -10.73 -22.77
N TRP A 222 -6.41 -11.14 -21.65
CA TRP A 222 -7.13 -11.32 -20.40
C TRP A 222 -7.55 -9.98 -19.78
N ALA A 223 -6.72 -8.94 -19.86
CA ALA A 223 -7.09 -7.59 -19.47
C ALA A 223 -8.34 -7.12 -20.23
N LYS A 224 -8.40 -7.33 -21.55
CA LYS A 224 -9.55 -6.97 -22.40
C LYS A 224 -10.83 -7.75 -22.06
N ILE A 225 -10.72 -9.04 -21.74
CA ILE A 225 -11.85 -9.88 -21.29
C ILE A 225 -12.38 -9.39 -19.93
N ILE A 226 -11.49 -9.10 -18.99
CA ILE A 226 -11.84 -8.66 -17.63
C ILE A 226 -12.50 -7.27 -17.69
N VAL A 227 -11.86 -6.32 -18.38
CA VAL A 227 -12.37 -4.97 -18.58
C VAL A 227 -13.78 -5.01 -19.18
N SER A 228 -14.01 -5.85 -20.18
CA SER A 228 -15.33 -5.96 -20.84
C SER A 228 -16.39 -6.68 -20.01
N THR A 229 -15.98 -7.54 -19.08
CA THR A 229 -16.88 -8.18 -18.11
C THR A 229 -17.34 -7.16 -17.07
N VAL A 230 -16.42 -6.34 -16.57
CA VAL A 230 -16.71 -5.25 -15.61
C VAL A 230 -17.58 -4.18 -16.26
N ILE A 231 -17.23 -3.78 -17.48
CA ILE A 231 -18.02 -2.88 -18.32
C ILE A 231 -19.42 -3.43 -18.59
N GLY A 232 -19.54 -4.71 -18.94
CA GLY A 232 -20.83 -5.35 -19.19
C GLY A 232 -21.71 -5.40 -17.95
N ALA A 233 -21.12 -5.66 -16.78
CA ALA A 233 -21.81 -5.61 -15.50
C ALA A 233 -22.31 -4.19 -15.17
N ALA A 234 -21.48 -3.18 -15.45
CA ALA A 234 -21.76 -1.77 -15.20
C ALA A 234 -22.78 -1.17 -16.20
N ALA A 235 -22.82 -1.61 -17.46
CA ALA A 235 -23.86 -1.19 -18.41
C ALA A 235 -25.27 -1.65 -17.98
N GLY A 236 -25.37 -2.72 -17.17
CA GLY A 236 -26.61 -3.15 -16.53
C GLY A 236 -27.04 -2.32 -15.30
N TYR A 237 -26.20 -1.37 -14.85
CA TYR A 237 -26.24 -0.73 -13.53
C TYR A 237 -27.00 0.60 -13.45
N ALA A 238 -27.76 1.02 -14.47
CA ALA A 238 -28.63 2.19 -14.29
C ALA A 238 -29.79 1.89 -13.30
N TRP A 239 -29.52 2.16 -12.00
CA TRP A 239 -30.41 2.38 -10.84
C TRP A 239 -30.53 1.30 -9.73
N GLU A 240 -29.59 1.40 -8.77
CA GLU A 240 -29.73 1.47 -7.28
C GLU A 240 -30.01 0.25 -6.33
N THR A 241 -29.14 0.24 -5.30
CA THR A 241 -29.23 -0.23 -3.89
C THR A 241 -29.27 -1.73 -3.51
N TRP A 242 -29.60 -2.68 -4.39
CA TRP A 242 -29.75 -4.10 -3.97
C TRP A 242 -28.54 -5.02 -4.27
N ILE A 243 -27.60 -4.58 -5.11
CA ILE A 243 -26.45 -5.38 -5.61
C ILE A 243 -25.42 -5.75 -4.52
N LYS A 244 -25.30 -4.96 -3.44
CA LYS A 244 -24.26 -5.12 -2.41
C LYS A 244 -24.23 -6.50 -1.74
N ASN A 245 -25.36 -7.19 -1.62
CA ASN A 245 -25.44 -8.45 -0.87
C ASN A 245 -25.30 -9.69 -1.77
N TRP A 246 -25.85 -9.68 -2.99
CA TRP A 246 -25.77 -10.83 -3.90
C TRP A 246 -24.36 -11.03 -4.51
N ALA A 247 -23.66 -9.94 -4.84
CA ALA A 247 -22.29 -10.00 -5.35
C ALA A 247 -21.30 -10.56 -4.30
N LYS A 248 -21.63 -10.38 -3.02
CA LYS A 248 -20.83 -10.82 -1.87
C LYS A 248 -21.06 -12.29 -1.52
N ASP A 249 -22.32 -12.73 -1.54
CA ASP A 249 -22.72 -14.03 -0.98
C ASP A 249 -22.66 -15.20 -1.99
N ASP A 250 -22.78 -14.92 -3.29
CA ASP A 250 -23.13 -15.93 -4.30
C ASP A 250 -22.12 -15.98 -5.47
N LEU A 251 -21.61 -14.82 -5.91
CA LEU A 251 -20.76 -14.63 -7.10
C LEU A 251 -19.46 -15.47 -7.13
N PRO A 252 -18.68 -15.60 -6.02
CA PRO A 252 -17.45 -16.42 -6.01
C PRO A 252 -17.75 -17.92 -6.23
N GLY A 253 -18.89 -18.40 -5.72
CA GLY A 253 -19.33 -19.78 -5.91
C GLY A 253 -19.65 -20.13 -7.37
N TYR A 254 -20.13 -19.15 -8.14
CA TYR A 254 -20.44 -19.30 -9.57
C TYR A 254 -19.19 -19.29 -10.46
N PHE A 255 -18.23 -18.40 -10.23
CA PHE A 255 -16.95 -18.39 -10.96
C PHE A 255 -16.13 -19.66 -10.68
N ALA A 256 -16.08 -20.11 -9.43
CA ALA A 256 -15.45 -21.38 -9.08
C ALA A 256 -16.17 -22.60 -9.72
N ALA A 257 -17.49 -22.54 -9.92
CA ALA A 257 -18.24 -23.58 -10.61
C ALA A 257 -18.03 -23.57 -12.14
N ILE A 258 -17.86 -22.40 -12.74
CA ILE A 258 -17.51 -22.22 -14.15
C ILE A 258 -16.10 -22.76 -14.42
N GLY A 259 -15.10 -22.38 -13.62
CA GLY A 259 -13.73 -22.90 -13.70
C GLY A 259 -13.66 -24.43 -13.52
N ARG A 260 -14.35 -24.99 -12.51
CA ARG A 260 -14.44 -26.46 -12.33
C ARG A 260 -15.15 -27.18 -13.49
N THR A 261 -16.03 -26.50 -14.22
CA THR A 261 -16.75 -27.07 -15.37
C THR A 261 -15.90 -27.01 -16.64
N ALA A 262 -15.16 -25.92 -16.87
CA ALA A 262 -14.19 -25.78 -17.94
C ALA A 262 -13.11 -26.87 -17.87
N VAL A 263 -12.56 -27.14 -16.67
CA VAL A 263 -11.61 -28.25 -16.41
C VAL A 263 -12.21 -29.62 -16.72
N LYS A 264 -13.51 -29.83 -16.45
CA LYS A 264 -14.18 -31.11 -16.65
C LYS A 264 -14.51 -31.37 -18.13
N VAL A 265 -14.83 -30.31 -18.88
CA VAL A 265 -15.03 -30.34 -20.34
C VAL A 265 -13.69 -30.55 -21.05
N GLY A 266 -12.63 -29.84 -20.65
CA GLY A 266 -11.27 -30.01 -21.17
C GLY A 266 -10.74 -31.44 -20.99
N LYS A 267 -10.90 -32.02 -19.79
CA LYS A 267 -10.53 -33.43 -19.52
C LYS A 267 -11.35 -34.46 -20.32
N THR A 268 -12.60 -34.15 -20.68
CA THR A 268 -13.45 -35.05 -21.47
C THR A 268 -13.07 -34.99 -22.96
N LEU A 269 -12.67 -33.82 -23.46
CA LEU A 269 -12.22 -33.59 -24.84
C LEU A 269 -10.79 -34.10 -25.11
N ALA A 270 -9.89 -34.01 -24.12
CA ALA A 270 -8.53 -34.58 -24.18
C ALA A 270 -8.52 -36.10 -24.38
N GLY A 271 -9.60 -36.79 -23.97
CA GLY A 271 -9.78 -38.22 -24.22
C GLY A 271 -10.21 -38.57 -25.65
N TRP A 272 -10.64 -37.61 -26.47
CA TRP A 272 -11.22 -37.83 -27.81
C TRP A 272 -10.33 -37.34 -28.96
N TRP A 273 -9.31 -36.51 -28.68
CA TRP A 273 -8.43 -35.92 -29.70
C TRP A 273 -6.94 -36.19 -29.41
N THR A 274 -6.24 -36.80 -30.35
CA THR A 274 -4.79 -37.03 -30.28
C THR A 274 -4.04 -36.04 -31.18
N GLY A 275 -3.42 -35.01 -30.60
CA GLY A 275 -2.57 -34.02 -31.28
C GLY A 275 -2.44 -32.69 -30.50
N GLY A 276 -1.42 -31.87 -30.80
CA GLY A 276 -0.96 -30.71 -30.01
C GLY A 276 -1.97 -29.62 -29.63
N ALA A 277 -3.19 -29.62 -30.17
CA ALA A 277 -4.29 -28.78 -29.70
C ALA A 277 -4.83 -29.21 -28.31
N GLY A 278 -4.66 -30.48 -27.93
CA GLY A 278 -5.01 -30.97 -26.59
C GLY A 278 -4.07 -30.45 -25.50
N VAL A 279 -2.79 -30.25 -25.83
CA VAL A 279 -1.75 -29.75 -24.91
C VAL A 279 -1.96 -28.25 -24.65
N ALA A 280 -2.23 -27.45 -25.69
CA ALA A 280 -2.50 -26.02 -25.54
C ALA A 280 -3.77 -25.70 -24.70
N LEU A 281 -4.75 -26.60 -24.68
CA LEU A 281 -5.97 -26.49 -23.85
C LEU A 281 -5.78 -27.03 -22.43
N GLU A 282 -4.83 -27.96 -22.24
CA GLU A 282 -4.41 -28.43 -20.91
C GLU A 282 -3.58 -27.35 -20.21
N ASP A 283 -2.66 -26.70 -20.93
CA ASP A 283 -1.86 -25.57 -20.46
C ASP A 283 -2.74 -24.35 -20.15
N ALA A 284 -3.69 -23.97 -21.01
CA ALA A 284 -4.64 -22.90 -20.71
C ALA A 284 -5.53 -23.18 -19.47
N GLY A 285 -5.83 -24.45 -19.19
CA GLY A 285 -6.58 -24.87 -18.00
C GLY A 285 -5.74 -24.96 -16.71
N LEU A 286 -4.42 -25.03 -16.85
CA LEU A 286 -3.41 -24.96 -15.76
C LEU A 286 -3.06 -23.49 -15.46
N GLU A 287 -2.90 -22.64 -16.48
CA GLU A 287 -2.70 -21.19 -16.33
C GLU A 287 -3.91 -20.52 -15.64
N LEU A 288 -5.14 -20.91 -16.00
CA LEU A 288 -6.36 -20.45 -15.33
C LEU A 288 -6.47 -20.91 -13.86
N GLN A 289 -5.80 -22.00 -13.47
CA GLN A 289 -5.71 -22.43 -12.07
C GLN A 289 -4.70 -21.60 -11.29
N ASN A 290 -3.61 -21.19 -11.93
CA ASN A 290 -2.57 -20.35 -11.33
C ASN A 290 -2.99 -18.87 -11.22
N LEU A 291 -3.90 -18.40 -12.08
CA LEU A 291 -4.46 -17.04 -12.03
C LEU A 291 -5.73 -16.91 -11.16
N ALA A 292 -6.32 -18.02 -10.70
CA ALA A 292 -7.52 -17.99 -9.85
C ALA A 292 -7.37 -17.19 -8.53
N PRO A 293 -6.23 -17.25 -7.81
CA PRO A 293 -6.01 -16.41 -6.62
C PRO A 293 -5.86 -14.93 -6.96
N ILE A 294 -5.27 -14.61 -8.11
CA ILE A 294 -5.04 -13.24 -8.60
C ILE A 294 -6.36 -12.62 -9.04
N LEU A 295 -7.23 -13.37 -9.72
CA LEU A 295 -8.58 -12.93 -10.10
C LEU A 295 -9.52 -12.79 -8.89
N GLU A 296 -9.38 -13.64 -7.85
CA GLU A 296 -10.07 -13.42 -6.58
C GLU A 296 -9.58 -12.15 -5.85
N ARG A 297 -8.28 -11.83 -5.94
CA ARG A 297 -7.69 -10.63 -5.35
C ARG A 297 -8.14 -9.37 -6.08
N ILE A 298 -8.01 -9.32 -7.40
CA ILE A 298 -8.46 -8.20 -8.24
C ILE A 298 -9.99 -7.98 -8.12
N ALA A 299 -10.80 -9.04 -7.98
CA ALA A 299 -12.24 -8.92 -7.76
C ALA A 299 -12.59 -8.49 -6.33
N ARG A 300 -11.80 -8.87 -5.31
CA ARG A 300 -11.90 -8.34 -3.94
C ARG A 300 -11.53 -6.85 -3.89
N ASP A 301 -10.51 -6.45 -4.63
CA ASP A 301 -10.02 -5.07 -4.69
C ASP A 301 -11.00 -4.17 -5.47
N ALA A 302 -11.57 -4.67 -6.57
CA ALA A 302 -12.62 -3.98 -7.33
C ALA A 302 -13.97 -3.92 -6.59
N ALA A 303 -14.30 -4.93 -5.77
CA ALA A 303 -15.48 -4.90 -4.88
C ALA A 303 -15.25 -4.03 -3.62
N GLY A 304 -14.01 -3.96 -3.14
CA GLY A 304 -13.57 -3.09 -2.04
C GLY A 304 -13.63 -1.60 -2.41
N ALA A 305 -13.42 -1.27 -3.68
CA ALA A 305 -13.48 0.10 -4.18
C ALA A 305 -14.89 0.75 -4.12
N ALA A 306 -15.98 0.00 -3.85
CA ALA A 306 -17.35 0.51 -3.94
C ALA A 306 -18.24 0.33 -2.69
N SER A 307 -17.73 -0.10 -1.52
CA SER A 307 -18.53 -0.09 -0.28
C SER A 307 -17.76 0.34 0.97
N VAL A 308 -17.89 1.63 1.30
CA VAL A 308 -17.87 2.23 2.65
C VAL A 308 -16.97 1.51 3.64
N LEU A 309 -15.71 1.89 3.62
CA LEU A 309 -14.77 1.66 4.70
C LEU A 309 -15.39 2.24 5.98
N SER A 310 -15.57 1.43 7.04
CA SER A 310 -15.95 1.92 8.35
C SER A 310 -14.78 1.82 9.31
N GLY A 311 -14.63 2.77 10.23
CA GLY A 311 -13.64 2.66 11.30
C GLY A 311 -13.94 1.46 12.20
N ILE A 312 -12.89 0.75 12.64
CA ILE A 312 -12.99 -0.32 13.62
C ILE A 312 -12.24 0.08 14.88
N ARG A 313 -12.98 0.18 15.99
CA ARG A 313 -12.44 0.17 17.35
C ARG A 313 -12.71 -1.20 17.95
N LEU A 314 -11.70 -2.06 17.92
CA LEU A 314 -11.78 -3.47 18.31
C LEU A 314 -11.23 -3.66 19.72
N MET A 315 -11.96 -4.31 20.61
CA MET A 315 -11.46 -4.70 21.93
C MET A 315 -11.19 -6.21 21.99
N PRO A 316 -9.92 -6.67 22.02
CA PRO A 316 -9.61 -8.08 22.22
C PRO A 316 -9.80 -8.50 23.68
N VAL A 317 -10.82 -9.30 23.97
CA VAL A 317 -11.21 -9.72 25.33
C VAL A 317 -10.94 -11.20 25.56
N GLY A 318 -10.20 -11.54 26.62
CA GLY A 318 -10.00 -12.93 27.02
C GLY A 318 -9.01 -13.14 28.15
N ASP A 319 -8.41 -14.34 28.19
CA ASP A 319 -7.44 -14.74 29.21
C ASP A 319 -5.97 -14.69 28.70
N SER A 320 -5.09 -15.56 29.21
CA SER A 320 -3.68 -15.65 28.78
C SER A 320 -3.49 -15.95 27.30
N ILE A 321 -4.48 -16.56 26.63
CA ILE A 321 -4.43 -16.78 25.19
C ILE A 321 -4.61 -15.46 24.45
N THR A 322 -5.56 -14.62 24.91
CA THR A 322 -5.70 -13.27 24.34
C THR A 322 -4.50 -12.40 24.70
N TYR A 323 -3.90 -12.56 25.89
CA TYR A 323 -2.62 -11.90 26.24
C TYR A 323 -1.48 -12.26 25.27
N GLY A 324 -1.50 -13.42 24.61
CA GLY A 324 -0.42 -13.88 23.74
C GLY A 324 0.63 -14.77 24.42
N VAL A 325 0.30 -15.38 25.57
CA VAL A 325 1.22 -16.33 26.21
C VAL A 325 1.48 -17.50 25.28
N GLY A 326 2.75 -17.83 25.05
CA GLY A 326 3.15 -18.97 24.20
C GLY A 326 3.54 -18.58 22.78
N SER A 327 3.28 -17.33 22.35
CA SER A 327 3.93 -16.79 21.15
C SER A 327 5.35 -16.31 21.48
N SER A 328 6.22 -16.24 20.46
CA SER A 328 7.62 -15.83 20.59
C SER A 328 7.80 -14.35 20.95
N ASP A 329 6.78 -13.54 20.69
CA ASP A 329 6.74 -12.09 20.80
C ASP A 329 5.73 -11.55 21.84
N GLU A 330 4.92 -12.42 22.46
CA GLU A 330 3.76 -12.08 23.29
C GLU A 330 2.63 -11.30 22.58
N ASN A 331 2.61 -11.22 21.25
CA ASN A 331 1.52 -10.62 20.48
C ASN A 331 0.28 -11.51 20.45
N GLY A 332 0.46 -12.84 20.49
CA GLY A 332 -0.63 -13.80 20.27
C GLY A 332 -1.23 -13.65 18.88
N TYR A 333 -2.53 -13.90 18.71
CA TYR A 333 -3.22 -13.77 17.42
C TYR A 333 -3.44 -12.32 16.96
N ARG A 334 -3.09 -11.35 17.81
CA ARG A 334 -3.51 -9.96 17.62
C ARG A 334 -2.71 -9.27 16.53
N ASP A 335 -1.44 -9.65 16.32
CA ASP A 335 -0.59 -9.05 15.29
C ASP A 335 -1.12 -9.36 13.90
N GLU A 336 -1.33 -10.64 13.60
CA GLU A 336 -1.80 -11.06 12.29
C GLU A 336 -3.26 -10.61 12.06
N LEU A 337 -4.06 -10.48 13.13
CA LEU A 337 -5.40 -9.88 13.06
C LEU A 337 -5.33 -8.38 12.75
N TRP A 338 -4.41 -7.65 13.38
CA TRP A 338 -4.17 -6.23 13.14
C TRP A 338 -3.70 -5.99 11.70
N ASP A 339 -2.72 -6.76 11.23
CA ASP A 339 -2.19 -6.67 9.87
C ASP A 339 -3.27 -6.96 8.82
N SER A 340 -4.09 -8.00 9.03
CA SER A 340 -5.18 -8.32 8.10
C SER A 340 -6.26 -7.24 8.08
N LEU A 341 -6.64 -6.69 9.24
CA LEU A 341 -7.70 -5.69 9.32
C LEU A 341 -7.22 -4.32 8.81
N SER A 342 -6.02 -3.88 9.17
CA SER A 342 -5.45 -2.56 8.80
C SER A 342 -5.33 -2.37 7.29
N GLN A 343 -5.14 -3.44 6.54
CA GLN A 343 -5.14 -3.42 5.07
C GLN A 343 -6.53 -3.21 4.45
N THR A 344 -7.62 -3.31 5.23
CA THR A 344 -8.99 -3.41 4.68
C THR A 344 -10.02 -2.47 5.31
N VAL A 345 -9.66 -1.71 6.35
CA VAL A 345 -10.56 -0.77 7.05
C VAL A 345 -9.98 0.64 7.04
N LEU A 346 -10.83 1.67 7.14
CA LEU A 346 -10.41 3.09 7.06
C LEU A 346 -9.53 3.49 8.24
N THR A 347 -9.95 3.09 9.44
CA THR A 347 -9.24 3.30 10.69
C THR A 347 -9.35 2.03 11.53
N LEU A 348 -8.26 1.64 12.17
CA LEU A 348 -8.20 0.49 13.07
C LEU A 348 -7.57 0.95 14.38
N ASP A 349 -8.25 0.66 15.48
CA ASP A 349 -7.84 1.00 16.86
C ASP A 349 -8.14 -0.22 17.74
N PHE A 350 -7.12 -0.85 18.29
CA PHE A 350 -7.29 -1.87 19.31
C PHE A 350 -7.37 -1.14 20.66
N VAL A 351 -8.35 -1.51 21.46
CA VAL A 351 -8.58 -0.88 22.77
C VAL A 351 -8.64 -1.92 23.88
N GLY A 352 -8.27 -1.49 25.08
CA GLY A 352 -8.36 -2.28 26.30
C GLY A 352 -7.36 -1.80 27.35
N SER A 353 -7.63 -2.06 28.63
CA SER A 353 -6.80 -1.55 29.73
C SER A 353 -5.50 -2.32 29.98
N ASN A 354 -5.14 -3.28 29.12
CA ASN A 354 -3.90 -4.04 29.20
C ASN A 354 -3.14 -3.93 27.87
N SER A 355 -1.82 -4.12 27.91
CA SER A 355 -0.96 -4.04 26.72
C SER A 355 0.20 -5.01 26.82
N SER A 356 0.43 -5.81 25.78
CA SER A 356 1.56 -6.74 25.71
C SER A 356 1.99 -7.00 24.27
N GLY A 357 3.21 -7.48 24.10
CA GLY A 357 3.80 -7.81 22.80
C GLY A 357 4.60 -6.68 22.14
N THR A 358 5.03 -6.92 20.90
CA THR A 358 5.83 -6.01 20.05
C THR A 358 5.05 -5.40 18.88
N MET A 359 3.78 -5.77 18.69
CA MET A 359 2.90 -5.27 17.62
C MET A 359 2.65 -3.75 17.70
N SER A 360 2.13 -3.19 16.60
CA SER A 360 1.90 -1.74 16.44
C SER A 360 0.88 -1.17 17.43
N ASP A 361 -0.26 -1.83 17.61
CA ASP A 361 -1.26 -1.48 18.63
C ASP A 361 -1.45 -2.63 19.60
N ARG A 362 -0.89 -2.46 20.78
CA ARG A 362 -0.74 -3.52 21.77
C ARG A 362 -1.93 -3.62 22.71
N ASN A 363 -2.97 -2.80 22.57
CA ASN A 363 -4.02 -2.71 23.59
C ASN A 363 -4.98 -3.91 23.53
N HIS A 364 -5.39 -4.41 24.70
CA HIS A 364 -6.31 -5.51 24.84
C HIS A 364 -6.88 -5.66 26.27
N ASN A 365 -7.89 -6.50 26.42
CA ASN A 365 -8.46 -6.98 27.69
C ASN A 365 -8.17 -8.46 27.90
N GLY A 366 -6.90 -8.85 27.77
CA GLY A 366 -6.41 -10.22 27.95
C GLY A 366 -5.72 -10.37 29.30
N TRP A 367 -6.17 -11.30 30.15
CA TRP A 367 -5.66 -11.41 31.54
C TRP A 367 -5.17 -12.82 31.87
N ARG A 368 -3.89 -12.93 32.23
CA ARG A 368 -3.27 -14.24 32.51
C ARG A 368 -3.96 -14.95 33.68
N GLY A 369 -4.45 -16.16 33.43
CA GLY A 369 -5.07 -17.00 34.46
C GLY A 369 -6.49 -16.63 34.88
N ALA A 370 -7.09 -15.59 34.27
CA ALA A 370 -8.41 -15.08 34.64
C ALA A 370 -9.55 -16.03 34.24
N VAL A 371 -10.54 -16.19 35.11
CA VAL A 371 -11.83 -16.86 34.81
C VAL A 371 -12.84 -15.86 34.22
N ILE A 372 -13.97 -16.35 33.68
CA ILE A 372 -14.98 -15.51 33.00
C ILE A 372 -15.40 -14.29 33.83
N ASP A 373 -15.65 -14.46 35.12
CA ASP A 373 -16.09 -13.36 36.01
C ASP A 373 -15.00 -12.29 36.21
N GLU A 374 -13.73 -12.70 36.25
CA GLU A 374 -12.60 -11.78 36.40
C GLU A 374 -12.37 -11.00 35.11
N ILE A 375 -12.54 -11.64 33.95
CA ILE A 375 -12.52 -10.97 32.64
C ILE A 375 -13.67 -9.95 32.57
N ALA A 376 -14.87 -10.32 33.01
CA ALA A 376 -16.04 -9.44 33.01
C ALA A 376 -15.86 -8.19 33.88
N ASN A 377 -15.22 -8.33 35.04
CA ASN A 377 -14.98 -7.22 35.97
C ASN A 377 -14.10 -6.09 35.39
N VAL A 378 -13.36 -6.37 34.31
CA VAL A 378 -12.50 -5.39 33.65
C VAL A 378 -13.06 -5.01 32.27
N ALA A 379 -13.40 -6.00 31.45
CA ALA A 379 -13.83 -5.76 30.07
C ALA A 379 -15.17 -5.01 29.97
N VAL A 380 -16.10 -5.18 30.93
CA VAL A 380 -17.39 -4.46 30.90
C VAL A 380 -17.23 -2.98 31.24
N PRO A 381 -16.52 -2.58 32.32
CA PRO A 381 -16.16 -1.18 32.54
C PRO A 381 -15.38 -0.56 31.37
N ASP A 382 -14.41 -1.28 30.80
CA ASP A 382 -13.62 -0.77 29.67
C ASP A 382 -14.46 -0.62 28.40
N ALA A 383 -15.39 -1.54 28.13
CA ALA A 383 -16.32 -1.36 27.02
C ALA A 383 -17.24 -0.15 27.21
N ALA A 384 -17.56 0.20 28.46
CA ALA A 384 -18.35 1.38 28.77
C ALA A 384 -17.55 2.67 28.56
N SER A 385 -16.27 2.65 28.94
CA SER A 385 -15.39 3.81 28.84
C SER A 385 -14.78 4.00 27.46
N MET A 386 -14.38 2.94 26.75
CA MET A 386 -13.64 3.00 25.47
C MET A 386 -14.55 2.80 24.25
N ARG A 387 -15.82 2.40 24.47
CA ARG A 387 -16.87 2.29 23.45
C ARG A 387 -16.42 1.56 22.17
N PRO A 388 -15.92 0.31 22.27
CA PRO A 388 -15.59 -0.47 21.07
C PRO A 388 -16.85 -0.73 20.24
N ASN A 389 -16.72 -0.67 18.92
CA ASN A 389 -17.78 -1.10 18.00
C ASN A 389 -17.63 -2.57 17.59
N VAL A 390 -16.44 -3.16 17.81
CA VAL A 390 -16.17 -4.59 17.63
C VAL A 390 -15.50 -5.17 18.88
N VAL A 391 -15.88 -6.38 19.29
CA VAL A 391 -15.18 -7.13 20.36
C VAL A 391 -14.85 -8.52 19.84
N THR A 392 -13.61 -8.97 20.01
CA THR A 392 -13.27 -10.40 19.93
C THR A 392 -13.25 -10.97 21.34
N LEU A 393 -13.96 -12.08 21.58
CA LEU A 393 -14.17 -12.62 22.92
C LEU A 393 -13.83 -14.11 23.00
N MET A 394 -12.79 -14.46 23.77
CA MET A 394 -12.47 -15.84 24.16
C MET A 394 -12.35 -15.93 25.69
N ALA A 395 -13.39 -16.44 26.34
CA ALA A 395 -13.40 -16.61 27.80
C ALA A 395 -13.89 -18.00 28.22
N GLY A 396 -13.24 -18.56 29.24
CA GLY A 396 -13.59 -19.84 29.84
C GLY A 396 -12.45 -20.87 29.92
N THR A 397 -11.26 -20.62 29.35
CA THR A 397 -10.14 -21.58 29.39
C THR A 397 -9.79 -21.97 30.82
N ASN A 398 -9.70 -20.98 31.71
CA ASN A 398 -9.36 -21.20 33.11
C ASN A 398 -10.50 -21.86 33.91
N ASP A 399 -11.76 -21.53 33.64
CA ASP A 399 -12.92 -22.19 34.26
C ASP A 399 -12.94 -23.69 33.95
N ILE A 400 -12.70 -24.03 32.69
CA ILE A 400 -12.70 -25.41 32.19
C ILE A 400 -11.48 -26.19 32.68
N GLN A 401 -10.29 -25.56 32.66
CA GLN A 401 -9.06 -26.20 33.13
C GLN A 401 -9.12 -26.48 34.62
N LYS A 402 -9.56 -25.49 35.42
CA LYS A 402 -9.56 -25.57 36.90
C LYS A 402 -10.77 -26.33 37.44
N ASP A 403 -11.68 -26.77 36.58
CA ASP A 403 -12.96 -27.41 36.92
C ASP A 403 -13.83 -26.52 37.84
N LEU A 404 -13.86 -25.23 37.54
CA LEU A 404 -14.58 -24.21 38.29
C LEU A 404 -15.92 -23.92 37.62
N ASP A 405 -16.99 -24.41 38.24
CA ASP A 405 -18.38 -24.21 37.79
C ASP A 405 -18.54 -24.33 36.27
N VAL A 406 -18.05 -25.46 35.72
CA VAL A 406 -18.08 -25.74 34.27
C VAL A 406 -19.50 -25.76 33.71
N ALA A 407 -20.49 -26.17 34.54
CA ALA A 407 -21.89 -26.17 34.15
C ALA A 407 -22.48 -24.76 34.04
N GLY A 408 -22.08 -23.84 34.92
CA GLY A 408 -22.50 -22.43 34.88
C GLY A 408 -21.70 -21.53 33.95
N ALA A 409 -20.51 -21.96 33.51
CA ALA A 409 -19.62 -21.16 32.65
C ALA A 409 -20.30 -20.60 31.37
N PRO A 410 -21.14 -21.35 30.62
CA PRO A 410 -21.83 -20.78 29.45
C PRO A 410 -22.82 -19.66 29.82
N ALA A 411 -23.48 -19.75 30.98
CA ALA A 411 -24.38 -18.70 31.46
C ALA A 411 -23.59 -17.43 31.82
N ARG A 412 -22.44 -17.58 32.49
CA ARG A 412 -21.53 -16.47 32.82
C ARG A 412 -20.94 -15.81 31.56
N LEU A 413 -20.60 -16.58 30.53
CA LEU A 413 -20.21 -16.03 29.23
C LEU A 413 -21.36 -15.24 28.59
N GLY A 414 -22.59 -15.72 28.71
CA GLY A 414 -23.79 -15.00 28.28
C GLY A 414 -24.00 -13.68 29.02
N GLU A 415 -23.77 -13.66 30.32
CA GLU A 415 -23.83 -12.44 31.14
C GLU A 415 -22.72 -11.45 30.78
N LEU A 416 -21.50 -11.92 30.47
CA LEU A 416 -20.43 -11.09 29.95
C LEU A 416 -20.81 -10.45 28.61
N ILE A 417 -21.36 -11.22 27.67
CA ILE A 417 -21.88 -10.70 26.39
C ILE A 417 -22.95 -9.63 26.64
N ASP A 418 -23.89 -9.89 27.56
CA ASP A 418 -24.95 -8.95 27.88
C ASP A 418 -24.38 -7.66 28.52
N GLY A 419 -23.36 -7.79 29.38
CA GLY A 419 -22.62 -6.68 29.97
C GLY A 419 -21.91 -5.82 28.94
N LEU A 420 -21.14 -6.42 28.03
CA LEU A 420 -20.44 -5.71 26.95
C LEU A 420 -21.40 -4.94 26.04
N ARG A 421 -22.54 -5.54 25.69
CA ARG A 421 -23.57 -4.89 24.86
C ARG A 421 -24.31 -3.77 25.58
N ALA A 422 -24.50 -3.90 26.89
CA ALA A 422 -25.08 -2.84 27.71
C ALA A 422 -24.11 -1.67 27.87
N ALA A 423 -22.82 -1.97 28.03
CA ALA A 423 -21.73 -1.01 28.19
C ALA A 423 -21.42 -0.23 26.90
N SER A 424 -21.37 -0.91 25.76
CA SER A 424 -21.22 -0.31 24.42
C SER A 424 -22.44 -0.65 23.54
N PRO A 425 -23.54 0.13 23.60
CA PRO A 425 -24.71 -0.05 22.76
C PRO A 425 -24.35 0.02 21.27
N GLY A 426 -24.68 -1.05 20.55
CA GLY A 426 -24.42 -1.17 19.12
C GLY A 426 -23.22 -2.05 18.76
N VAL A 427 -22.39 -2.41 19.76
CA VAL A 427 -21.22 -3.29 19.59
C VAL A 427 -21.57 -4.63 18.93
N ALA A 428 -20.74 -5.02 17.98
CA ALA A 428 -20.77 -6.31 17.31
C ALA A 428 -19.71 -7.23 17.93
N ILE A 429 -20.08 -8.46 18.30
CA ILE A 429 -19.20 -9.32 19.11
C ILE A 429 -18.89 -10.62 18.35
N VAL A 430 -17.60 -10.90 18.16
CA VAL A 430 -17.09 -12.20 17.74
C VAL A 430 -16.82 -13.04 18.98
N VAL A 431 -17.53 -14.15 19.14
CA VAL A 431 -17.35 -15.08 20.28
C VAL A 431 -16.62 -16.32 19.79
N ALA A 432 -15.47 -16.63 20.37
CA ALA A 432 -14.66 -17.78 20.00
C ALA A 432 -14.96 -19.02 20.84
N THR A 433 -14.91 -20.19 20.20
CA THR A 433 -14.76 -21.45 20.92
C THR A 433 -13.35 -21.55 21.53
N LEU A 434 -13.18 -22.19 22.68
CA LEU A 434 -11.85 -22.38 23.30
C LEU A 434 -10.94 -23.26 22.43
N VAL A 435 -9.62 -23.08 22.49
CA VAL A 435 -8.60 -23.93 21.82
C VAL A 435 -8.49 -25.34 22.48
N PRO A 436 -7.79 -26.32 21.87
CA PRO A 436 -7.56 -27.62 22.50
C PRO A 436 -6.74 -27.56 23.80
N VAL A 437 -6.93 -28.54 24.68
CA VAL A 437 -6.17 -28.73 25.92
C VAL A 437 -5.24 -29.94 25.76
N LYS A 438 -3.93 -29.68 25.64
CA LYS A 438 -2.92 -30.69 25.34
C LYS A 438 -2.56 -31.51 26.58
N GLY A 439 -2.70 -32.84 26.48
CA GLY A 439 -2.28 -33.79 27.51
C GLY A 439 -3.18 -33.90 28.74
N ASP A 440 -4.42 -33.36 28.71
CA ASP A 440 -5.43 -33.55 29.76
C ASP A 440 -6.79 -33.95 29.16
N THR A 441 -7.10 -35.25 29.22
CA THR A 441 -8.29 -35.81 28.59
C THR A 441 -9.61 -35.37 29.24
N GLU A 442 -9.61 -35.13 30.56
CA GLU A 442 -10.83 -34.72 31.26
C GLU A 442 -11.11 -33.24 31.04
N ALA A 443 -10.08 -32.39 31.09
CA ALA A 443 -10.21 -30.99 30.70
C ALA A 443 -10.60 -30.84 29.21
N GLN A 444 -10.06 -31.66 28.31
CA GLN A 444 -10.46 -31.69 26.89
C GLN A 444 -11.94 -32.05 26.72
N LYS A 445 -12.47 -33.01 27.48
CA LYS A 445 -13.91 -33.35 27.45
C LYS A 445 -14.77 -32.19 27.93
N ARG A 446 -14.39 -31.53 29.03
CA ARG A 446 -15.10 -30.34 29.53
C ARG A 446 -15.06 -29.20 28.52
N ARG A 447 -13.91 -28.93 27.89
CA ARG A 447 -13.75 -27.96 26.79
C ARG A 447 -14.67 -28.29 25.63
N ASN A 448 -14.72 -29.55 25.20
CA ASN A 448 -15.59 -29.96 24.10
C ASN A 448 -17.08 -29.72 24.42
N ALA A 449 -17.51 -30.04 25.64
CA ALA A 449 -18.88 -29.76 26.11
C ALA A 449 -19.16 -28.25 26.18
N TYR A 450 -18.20 -27.46 26.70
CA TYR A 450 -18.29 -26.00 26.76
C TYR A 450 -18.41 -25.40 25.36
N ASN A 451 -17.57 -25.81 24.40
CA ASN A 451 -17.65 -25.31 23.03
C ASN A 451 -18.97 -25.69 22.34
N VAL A 452 -19.61 -26.81 22.69
CA VAL A 452 -20.98 -27.09 22.22
C VAL A 452 -21.96 -26.05 22.77
N ALA A 453 -21.86 -25.73 24.06
CA ALA A 453 -22.71 -24.72 24.68
C ALA A 453 -22.45 -23.30 24.14
N VAL A 454 -21.20 -22.92 23.85
CA VAL A 454 -20.86 -21.63 23.21
C VAL A 454 -21.49 -21.52 21.83
N ARG A 455 -21.44 -22.58 21.02
CA ARG A 455 -22.09 -22.60 19.71
C ARG A 455 -23.60 -22.41 19.82
N SER A 456 -24.25 -23.11 20.75
CA SER A 456 -25.68 -22.93 21.02
C SER A 456 -25.99 -21.52 21.50
N LEU A 457 -25.23 -20.99 22.44
CA LEU A 457 -25.40 -19.63 22.97
C LEU A 457 -25.32 -18.59 21.84
N VAL A 458 -24.29 -18.64 20.99
CA VAL A 458 -24.13 -17.68 19.89
C VAL A 458 -25.28 -17.82 18.89
N ALA A 459 -25.64 -19.05 18.51
CA ALA A 459 -26.75 -19.30 17.58
C ALA A 459 -28.09 -18.78 18.11
N ASP A 460 -28.42 -19.07 19.37
CA ASP A 460 -29.68 -18.62 20.00
C ASP A 460 -29.74 -17.09 20.10
N ARG A 461 -28.61 -16.44 20.43
CA ARG A 461 -28.52 -14.98 20.55
C ARG A 461 -28.59 -14.29 19.17
N GLN A 462 -28.00 -14.91 18.15
CA GLN A 462 -28.07 -14.44 16.77
C GLN A 462 -29.50 -14.59 16.20
N GLU A 463 -30.19 -15.71 16.46
CA GLU A 463 -31.61 -15.90 16.11
C GLU A 463 -32.51 -14.89 16.85
N GLY A 464 -32.13 -14.53 18.08
CA GLY A 464 -32.74 -13.44 18.86
C GLY A 464 -32.43 -12.02 18.34
N GLY A 465 -31.72 -11.87 17.21
CA GLY A 465 -31.42 -10.59 16.57
C GLY A 465 -30.22 -9.84 17.15
N GLN A 466 -29.39 -10.47 17.98
CA GLN A 466 -28.15 -9.86 18.48
C GLN A 466 -27.02 -9.97 17.44
N LYS A 467 -26.17 -8.94 17.40
CA LYS A 467 -25.03 -8.82 16.47
C LYS A 467 -23.83 -9.68 16.90
N LEU A 468 -24.00 -11.01 16.91
CA LEU A 468 -22.98 -11.96 17.34
C LEU A 468 -22.58 -12.90 16.20
N VAL A 469 -21.27 -13.14 16.05
CA VAL A 469 -20.70 -14.14 15.14
C VAL A 469 -19.81 -15.10 15.92
N LEU A 470 -19.86 -16.37 15.56
CA LEU A 470 -18.98 -17.39 16.13
C LEU A 470 -17.64 -17.42 15.37
N ALA A 471 -16.52 -17.37 16.08
CA ALA A 471 -15.21 -17.77 15.58
C ALA A 471 -14.89 -19.20 16.03
N GLU A 472 -14.75 -20.11 15.06
CA GLU A 472 -14.54 -21.54 15.33
C GLU A 472 -13.05 -21.86 15.33
N MET A 473 -12.48 -22.10 16.51
CA MET A 473 -11.04 -22.37 16.70
C MET A 473 -10.68 -23.84 16.46
N GLY A 474 -11.25 -24.45 15.41
CA GLY A 474 -11.13 -25.89 15.20
C GLY A 474 -11.17 -26.35 13.74
N PRO A 475 -10.47 -27.47 13.42
CA PRO A 475 -9.67 -28.28 14.33
C PRO A 475 -8.19 -27.85 14.39
N MET A 476 -7.77 -27.21 15.50
CA MET A 476 -6.35 -27.03 15.84
C MET A 476 -5.73 -28.36 16.32
N THR A 477 -4.42 -28.52 16.10
CA THR A 477 -3.68 -29.76 16.42
C THR A 477 -2.73 -29.59 17.61
N ASP A 478 -2.26 -30.70 18.21
CA ASP A 478 -1.27 -30.67 19.30
C ASP A 478 0.06 -29.98 18.91
N ALA A 479 0.36 -29.89 17.61
CA ALA A 479 1.55 -29.22 17.07
C ALA A 479 1.42 -27.68 17.09
N MET A 480 0.20 -27.17 17.13
CA MET A 480 -0.14 -25.74 17.24
C MET A 480 -0.18 -25.26 18.70
N MET A 481 0.17 -26.13 19.65
CA MET A 481 0.10 -25.85 21.09
C MET A 481 1.51 -25.81 21.68
N TYR A 482 1.91 -24.64 22.18
CA TYR A 482 3.15 -24.41 22.92
C TYR A 482 3.18 -25.24 24.21
N ASP A 483 2.11 -25.17 25.00
CA ASP A 483 1.96 -25.95 26.23
C ASP A 483 0.58 -26.62 26.34
N ARG A 484 0.12 -26.90 27.57
CA ARG A 484 -1.19 -27.50 27.84
C ARG A 484 -2.37 -26.64 27.36
N LEU A 485 -2.26 -25.31 27.43
CA LEU A 485 -3.37 -24.36 27.26
C LEU A 485 -3.08 -23.31 26.19
N HIS A 486 -1.82 -23.02 25.91
CA HIS A 486 -1.40 -21.91 25.08
C HIS A 486 -0.97 -22.37 23.68
N PRO A 487 -1.49 -21.73 22.62
CA PRO A 487 -0.96 -21.89 21.26
C PRO A 487 0.52 -21.47 21.16
N ASN A 488 1.22 -21.98 20.14
CA ASN A 488 2.48 -21.39 19.65
C ASN A 488 2.19 -20.45 18.47
N ASP A 489 3.21 -19.82 17.89
CA ASP A 489 3.09 -18.87 16.77
C ASP A 489 2.15 -19.40 15.65
N ALA A 490 2.43 -20.60 15.11
CA ALA A 490 1.57 -21.22 14.09
C ALA A 490 0.11 -21.47 14.54
N GLY A 491 -0.12 -21.66 15.84
CA GLY A 491 -1.46 -21.75 16.41
C GLY A 491 -2.15 -20.40 16.56
N TYR A 492 -1.39 -19.34 16.85
CA TYR A 492 -1.89 -17.97 16.91
C TYR A 492 -2.20 -17.41 15.51
N ASP A 493 -1.39 -17.71 14.49
CA ASP A 493 -1.70 -17.41 13.08
C ASP A 493 -3.05 -18.00 12.68
N TYR A 494 -3.27 -19.27 13.04
CA TYR A 494 -4.54 -19.94 12.76
C TYR A 494 -5.71 -19.24 13.44
N MET A 495 -5.54 -18.83 14.70
CA MET A 495 -6.56 -18.10 15.45
C MET A 495 -6.86 -16.72 14.85
N ALA A 496 -5.83 -16.00 14.39
CA ALA A 496 -5.97 -14.70 13.74
C ALA A 496 -6.83 -14.82 12.48
N VAL A 497 -6.59 -15.83 11.64
CA VAL A 497 -7.43 -16.12 10.47
C VAL A 497 -8.89 -16.39 10.85
N GLN A 498 -9.15 -17.09 11.96
CA GLN A 498 -10.53 -17.36 12.41
C GLN A 498 -11.22 -16.11 12.95
N PHE A 499 -10.49 -15.27 13.70
CA PHE A 499 -11.02 -14.00 14.21
C PHE A 499 -11.25 -13.01 13.06
N ASP A 500 -10.31 -12.85 12.14
CA ASP A 500 -10.44 -11.99 10.97
C ASP A 500 -11.64 -12.40 10.12
N GLY A 501 -11.76 -13.68 9.79
CA GLY A 501 -12.91 -14.20 9.04
C GLY A 501 -14.25 -13.97 9.75
N ALA A 502 -14.28 -13.92 11.08
CA ALA A 502 -15.47 -13.62 11.86
C ALA A 502 -15.76 -12.11 11.99
N VAL A 503 -14.73 -11.27 12.13
CA VAL A 503 -14.85 -9.80 12.12
C VAL A 503 -15.33 -9.34 10.75
N ARG A 504 -14.75 -9.89 9.67
CA ARG A 504 -15.21 -9.65 8.30
C ARG A 504 -16.69 -9.95 8.17
N LYS A 505 -17.19 -11.10 8.63
CA LYS A 505 -18.64 -11.43 8.66
C LYS A 505 -19.50 -10.36 9.34
N LEU A 506 -19.03 -9.75 10.44
CA LEU A 506 -19.77 -8.65 11.07
C LEU A 506 -19.87 -7.42 10.15
N LEU A 507 -18.80 -7.10 9.42
CA LEU A 507 -18.81 -6.07 8.38
C LEU A 507 -19.71 -6.48 7.20
N GLU A 508 -19.71 -7.76 6.80
CA GLU A 508 -20.58 -8.26 5.73
C GLU A 508 -22.06 -8.14 6.07
N TYR A 509 -22.43 -8.41 7.31
CA TYR A 509 -23.79 -8.26 7.77
C TYR A 509 -24.21 -6.79 7.98
N GLY A 510 -23.29 -5.83 7.81
CA GLY A 510 -23.52 -4.41 8.11
C GLY A 510 -23.80 -4.19 9.60
N TRP A 511 -23.25 -5.05 10.46
CA TRP A 511 -23.50 -5.01 11.90
C TRP A 511 -22.52 -4.10 12.62
N VAL A 512 -21.37 -3.80 12.02
CA VAL A 512 -20.43 -2.80 12.53
C VAL A 512 -20.86 -1.43 12.01
N SER A 513 -21.14 -0.51 12.93
CA SER A 513 -21.32 0.92 12.65
C SER A 513 -20.03 1.66 12.98
N GLU A 514 -19.86 2.89 12.53
CA GLU A 514 -18.72 3.73 12.94
C GLU A 514 -18.51 3.72 14.46
N PRO A 515 -17.26 3.77 14.95
CA PRO A 515 -16.97 3.85 16.36
C PRO A 515 -17.71 5.04 16.96
N ALA A 516 -18.41 4.82 18.08
CA ALA A 516 -19.05 5.91 18.78
C ALA A 516 -17.96 6.85 19.33
N ALA A 517 -18.20 8.16 19.23
CA ALA A 517 -17.39 9.14 19.95
C ALA A 517 -17.40 8.78 21.43
N VAL A 518 -16.23 8.79 22.04
CA VAL A 518 -16.05 8.41 23.43
C VAL A 518 -15.90 9.69 24.23
N ASP A 519 -16.90 10.02 25.03
CA ASP A 519 -16.79 11.08 26.03
C ASP A 519 -15.78 10.62 27.08
N GLY A 520 -14.50 10.91 26.83
CA GLY A 520 -13.37 10.54 27.69
C GLY A 520 -12.18 9.85 27.02
N SER A 521 -12.21 9.52 25.73
CA SER A 521 -11.01 9.07 24.99
C SER A 521 -11.18 9.10 23.45
N GLY A 522 -10.72 10.19 22.83
CA GLY A 522 -10.10 10.23 21.50
C GLY A 522 -10.95 9.96 20.24
N GLY A 523 -10.99 10.97 19.37
CA GLY A 523 -11.40 10.85 17.96
C GLY A 523 -12.68 11.60 17.61
N GLY A 524 -12.66 12.92 17.73
CA GLY A 524 -13.72 13.81 17.28
C GLY A 524 -13.64 14.11 15.77
N SER A 525 -14.79 14.39 15.19
CA SER A 525 -14.90 15.40 14.14
C SER A 525 -16.29 16.00 14.17
N GLY A 526 -16.36 17.25 14.65
CA GLY A 526 -17.32 18.24 14.19
C GLY A 526 -18.51 18.55 15.11
N GLY A 527 -18.31 19.56 15.98
CA GLY A 527 -19.41 20.39 16.49
C GLY A 527 -19.28 20.70 17.97
N GLY A 528 -18.63 21.81 18.29
CA GLY A 528 -18.15 22.13 19.63
C GLY A 528 -19.20 22.18 20.74
N GLU A 529 -18.74 21.80 21.94
CA GLU A 529 -18.98 22.54 23.16
C GLU A 529 -17.68 22.52 23.98
N ALA A 530 -17.26 23.69 24.43
CA ALA A 530 -16.08 23.88 25.28
C ALA A 530 -16.21 23.11 26.61
N GLY A 531 -15.09 22.52 27.04
CA GLY A 531 -14.80 22.23 28.43
C GLY A 531 -14.96 20.76 28.85
N THR A 532 -13.83 20.08 29.00
CA THR A 532 -13.31 19.72 30.34
C THR A 532 -11.83 19.36 30.23
N CYS A 533 -10.96 20.30 30.58
CA CYS A 533 -9.53 20.07 30.78
C CYS A 533 -9.30 19.09 31.95
N ALA A 534 -8.15 18.40 31.94
CA ALA A 534 -7.67 17.67 33.10
C ALA A 534 -7.53 18.62 34.30
N VAL A 535 -7.91 18.16 35.49
CA VAL A 535 -7.85 18.99 36.70
C VAL A 535 -6.38 19.38 36.98
N PRO A 536 -6.06 20.67 37.22
CA PRO A 536 -4.71 21.09 37.59
C PRO A 536 -4.12 20.25 38.74
N GLY A 537 -2.89 19.73 38.55
CA GLY A 537 -2.16 18.93 39.54
C GLY A 537 -1.91 17.44 39.23
N GLY A 538 -2.12 16.97 38.00
CA GLY A 538 -1.83 15.59 37.58
C GLY A 538 -0.37 15.29 37.20
N GLY A 539 0.51 16.31 37.17
CA GLY A 539 1.94 16.13 36.89
C GLY A 539 2.29 16.07 35.40
N TRP A 540 3.50 15.57 35.11
CA TRP A 540 4.01 15.35 33.75
C TRP A 540 4.05 13.85 33.44
N GLU A 541 3.44 13.44 32.34
CA GLU A 541 3.41 12.05 31.87
C GLU A 541 4.48 11.85 30.79
N ALA A 542 5.50 11.05 31.07
CA ALA A 542 6.60 10.83 30.11
C ALA A 542 6.17 9.91 28.96
N LEU A 543 6.19 10.40 27.71
CA LEU A 543 5.95 9.58 26.52
C LEU A 543 7.22 8.92 25.98
N GLY A 544 8.39 9.41 26.37
CA GLY A 544 9.66 8.96 25.81
C GLY A 544 9.95 9.63 24.47
N ARG A 545 10.54 8.90 23.52
CA ARG A 545 10.86 9.45 22.19
C ARG A 545 9.61 9.40 21.33
N ILE A 546 9.18 10.56 20.83
CA ILE A 546 8.01 10.72 19.96
C ILE A 546 8.39 11.02 18.51
N ALA A 547 9.61 11.48 18.25
CA ALA A 547 10.15 11.60 16.89
C ALA A 547 11.59 11.11 16.84
N GLN A 548 11.94 10.33 15.81
CA GLN A 548 13.32 9.88 15.58
C GLN A 548 14.23 10.98 15.04
N GLY A 549 13.63 12.03 14.48
CA GLY A 549 14.33 13.07 13.75
C GLY A 549 14.62 12.62 12.30
N PRO A 550 14.26 13.41 11.29
CA PRO A 550 14.61 13.15 9.88
C PRO A 550 16.11 13.34 9.60
N ILE A 551 16.83 13.95 10.55
CA ILE A 551 18.29 14.09 10.52
C ILE A 551 18.86 12.98 11.40
N ASN A 552 18.68 11.69 11.08
CA ASN A 552 19.45 10.63 11.76
C ASN A 552 20.93 11.05 11.78
N PRO A 553 21.66 10.92 12.91
CA PRO A 553 23.11 11.19 12.92
C PRO A 553 23.87 10.42 11.82
N ASP A 554 23.29 9.33 11.32
CA ASP A 554 23.74 8.57 10.16
C ASP A 554 22.97 8.84 8.83
N SER A 555 21.86 9.61 8.81
CA SER A 555 21.20 10.07 7.55
C SER A 555 21.71 11.40 7.04
N SER A 556 22.45 12.17 7.85
CA SER A 556 23.20 13.29 7.34
C SER A 556 24.38 12.75 6.52
N SER A 557 24.20 12.56 5.22
CA SER A 557 25.29 12.44 4.25
C SER A 557 26.07 13.75 4.08
N ALA A 558 25.79 14.73 4.95
CA ALA A 558 26.39 16.05 4.97
C ALA A 558 27.92 15.96 5.11
N GLY A 559 28.63 16.20 4.00
CA GLY A 559 30.09 16.17 3.96
C GLY A 559 30.68 14.76 3.83
N VAL A 560 29.86 13.75 3.53
CA VAL A 560 30.34 12.41 3.17
C VAL A 560 31.01 12.51 1.79
N ILE A 561 32.29 12.16 1.74
CA ILE A 561 33.09 12.13 0.51
C ILE A 561 33.40 10.66 0.21
N GLY A 562 33.11 10.25 -1.01
CA GLY A 562 33.27 8.87 -1.46
C GLY A 562 33.07 8.72 -2.97
N ASP A 563 33.21 7.49 -3.43
CA ASP A 563 32.95 7.10 -4.82
C ASP A 563 31.46 6.83 -5.01
N VAL A 564 30.93 7.20 -6.18
CA VAL A 564 29.53 6.95 -6.53
C VAL A 564 29.37 5.56 -7.11
N HIS A 565 28.34 4.85 -6.66
CA HIS A 565 27.91 3.56 -7.17
C HIS A 565 26.43 3.63 -7.54
N LEU A 566 26.09 2.97 -8.64
CA LEU A 566 24.74 2.81 -9.18
C LEU A 566 24.44 1.32 -9.20
N ALA A 567 23.35 0.92 -8.55
CA ALA A 567 22.83 -0.46 -8.50
C ALA A 567 21.40 -0.41 -7.94
N ASP A 568 20.62 -1.47 -8.13
CA ASP A 568 19.33 -1.63 -7.46
C ASP A 568 19.56 -2.22 -6.06
N PHE A 569 19.30 -1.45 -5.00
CA PHE A 569 19.52 -1.90 -3.62
C PHE A 569 18.23 -2.31 -2.91
N ASP A 570 17.07 -2.12 -3.54
CA ASP A 570 15.76 -2.43 -2.96
C ASP A 570 14.89 -3.34 -3.86
N GLY A 571 15.48 -3.88 -4.92
CA GLY A 571 14.93 -4.94 -5.76
C GLY A 571 13.74 -4.48 -6.60
N ASN A 572 13.56 -3.17 -6.77
CA ASN A 572 12.38 -2.61 -7.44
C ASN A 572 12.56 -2.46 -8.96
N GLY A 573 13.73 -2.84 -9.48
CA GLY A 573 14.17 -2.74 -10.87
C GLY A 573 14.78 -1.39 -11.23
N ARG A 574 14.76 -0.38 -10.34
CA ARG A 574 15.29 0.96 -10.62
C ARG A 574 16.66 1.12 -9.99
N THR A 575 17.57 1.71 -10.75
CA THR A 575 18.89 2.06 -10.23
C THR A 575 18.83 3.08 -9.09
N ASP A 576 19.42 2.75 -7.96
CA ASP A 576 19.62 3.67 -6.85
C ASP A 576 21.00 4.35 -6.88
N TYR A 577 21.18 5.31 -5.99
CA TYR A 577 22.42 6.09 -5.87
C TYR A 577 23.08 5.84 -4.51
N ALA A 578 24.32 5.37 -4.53
CA ALA A 578 25.10 5.14 -3.32
C ALA A 578 26.42 5.91 -3.33
N ILE A 579 26.81 6.43 -2.16
CA ILE A 579 28.15 6.96 -1.88
C ILE A 579 28.90 5.98 -1.00
N VAL A 580 30.01 5.46 -1.51
CA VAL A 580 30.91 4.56 -0.79
C VAL A 580 32.12 5.35 -0.29
N THR A 581 32.27 5.44 1.02
CA THR A 581 33.40 6.16 1.62
C THR A 581 34.71 5.38 1.50
N ASP A 582 35.84 6.03 1.78
CA ASP A 582 37.15 5.37 1.83
C ASP A 582 37.25 4.23 2.86
N THR A 583 36.33 4.16 3.84
CA THR A 583 36.23 3.04 4.79
C THR A 583 35.31 1.90 4.35
N GLY A 584 34.71 2.02 3.16
CA GLY A 584 33.67 1.12 2.66
C GLY A 584 32.29 1.33 3.31
N ALA A 585 32.05 2.47 3.96
CA ALA A 585 30.70 2.76 4.44
C ALA A 585 29.82 3.19 3.26
N VAL A 586 28.56 2.79 3.25
CA VAL A 586 27.62 3.06 2.15
C VAL A 586 26.52 3.98 2.65
N TYR A 587 26.31 5.09 1.93
CA TYR A 587 25.19 6.00 2.11
C TYR A 587 24.30 5.91 0.88
N LEU A 588 23.01 5.60 1.06
CA LEU A 588 22.10 5.22 -0.01
C LEU A 588 20.98 6.24 -0.19
N TRP A 589 20.60 6.45 -1.45
CA TRP A 589 19.39 7.12 -1.87
C TRP A 589 18.64 6.20 -2.81
N THR A 590 17.42 5.80 -2.44
CA THR A 590 16.60 4.92 -3.26
C THR A 590 15.66 5.71 -4.15
N ARG A 591 15.40 5.23 -5.37
CA ARG A 591 14.51 5.88 -6.33
C ARG A 591 13.06 5.45 -6.10
N ILE A 592 12.17 6.43 -5.87
CA ILE A 592 10.73 6.20 -5.67
C ILE A 592 9.89 6.88 -6.77
N THR A 593 8.61 6.52 -6.90
CA THR A 593 7.68 7.00 -7.94
C THR A 593 7.55 8.54 -8.02
N GLY A 594 7.96 9.27 -6.97
CA GLY A 594 7.93 10.74 -6.89
C GLY A 594 9.29 11.44 -6.74
N GLY A 595 10.41 10.73 -6.83
CA GLY A 595 11.75 11.32 -6.67
C GLY A 595 12.76 10.41 -5.97
N TRP A 596 13.53 10.99 -5.05
CA TRP A 596 14.61 10.31 -4.32
C TRP A 596 14.32 10.31 -2.82
N GLU A 597 14.62 9.19 -2.16
CA GLU A 597 14.56 9.08 -0.70
C GLU A 597 15.95 8.80 -0.13
N ASN A 598 16.43 9.66 0.78
CA ASN A 598 17.72 9.48 1.45
C ASN A 598 17.59 8.45 2.58
N ARG A 599 18.24 7.30 2.43
CA ARG A 599 18.29 6.20 3.42
C ARG A 599 19.38 6.37 4.47
N GLY A 600 20.31 7.30 4.26
CA GLY A 600 21.45 7.47 5.12
C GLY A 600 22.44 6.32 5.01
N LYS A 601 23.20 6.10 6.08
CA LYS A 601 24.23 5.06 6.14
C LYS A 601 23.62 3.66 6.24
N VAL A 602 23.55 2.97 5.11
CA VAL A 602 23.04 1.59 5.04
C VAL A 602 24.10 0.54 5.24
N ALA A 603 25.40 0.85 5.12
CA ALA A 603 26.45 -0.09 5.52
C ALA A 603 27.56 0.62 6.28
N SER A 604 28.05 -0.01 7.35
CA SER A 604 29.06 0.61 8.18
C SER A 604 30.47 0.60 7.60
N GLY A 605 30.71 -0.24 6.58
CA GLY A 605 32.05 -0.62 6.16
C GLY A 605 32.80 -1.33 7.30
N ASN A 606 34.08 -1.64 7.07
CA ASN A 606 34.93 -2.26 8.10
C ASN A 606 35.75 -1.23 8.91
N GLY A 607 35.54 0.07 8.65
CA GLY A 607 36.19 1.17 9.36
C GLY A 607 37.66 1.40 9.02
N VAL A 608 38.22 0.67 8.07
CA VAL A 608 39.63 0.79 7.65
C VAL A 608 39.74 1.67 6.40
N ALA A 609 40.45 2.79 6.51
CA ALA A 609 40.73 3.67 5.36
C ALA A 609 41.46 2.93 4.22
N GLY A 610 41.16 3.30 2.96
CA GLY A 610 41.65 2.65 1.75
C GLY A 610 40.85 1.41 1.30
N ARG A 611 39.70 1.13 1.92
CA ARG A 611 38.86 -0.03 1.59
C ARG A 611 37.70 0.29 0.65
N GLY A 612 37.28 1.56 0.56
CA GLY A 612 36.25 1.99 -0.40
C GLY A 612 36.47 1.47 -1.82
N PRO A 613 37.69 1.59 -2.40
CA PRO A 613 37.97 1.12 -3.76
C PRO A 613 37.81 -0.40 -3.98
N GLN A 614 37.68 -1.19 -2.91
CA GLN A 614 37.48 -2.65 -2.96
C GLN A 614 36.00 -3.04 -2.97
N VAL A 615 35.10 -2.10 -2.66
CA VAL A 615 33.67 -2.37 -2.58
C VAL A 615 33.09 -2.55 -3.98
N ARG A 616 32.29 -3.59 -4.17
CA ARG A 616 31.49 -3.85 -5.37
C ARG A 616 30.06 -4.18 -4.94
N PHE A 617 29.13 -3.99 -5.86
CA PHE A 617 27.74 -4.39 -5.72
C PHE A 617 27.40 -5.30 -6.90
N ALA A 618 26.71 -6.39 -6.60
CA ALA A 618 26.31 -7.45 -7.54
C ALA A 618 25.27 -8.33 -6.85
N ASP A 619 24.26 -8.82 -7.57
CA ASP A 619 23.27 -9.75 -7.02
C ASP A 619 23.80 -11.19 -7.11
N LEU A 620 24.15 -11.82 -5.99
CA LEU A 620 24.76 -13.16 -6.00
C LEU A 620 23.78 -14.31 -5.73
N ASP A 621 22.52 -14.02 -5.42
CA ASP A 621 21.47 -15.03 -5.22
C ASP A 621 20.16 -14.83 -5.99
N GLY A 622 20.14 -13.87 -6.91
CA GLY A 622 19.12 -13.71 -7.95
C GLY A 622 17.81 -13.17 -7.41
N ASP A 623 17.87 -12.42 -6.30
CA ASP A 623 16.70 -11.83 -5.65
C ASP A 623 16.44 -10.36 -6.03
N HIS A 624 17.25 -9.83 -6.96
CA HIS A 624 17.31 -8.47 -7.48
C HIS A 624 17.88 -7.42 -6.51
N ASP A 625 18.27 -7.80 -5.30
CA ASP A 625 18.90 -6.90 -4.35
C ASP A 625 20.43 -6.93 -4.50
N ALA A 626 21.06 -5.81 -4.87
CA ALA A 626 22.51 -5.80 -5.02
C ALA A 626 23.25 -6.04 -3.69
N ASP A 627 24.10 -7.07 -3.65
CA ASP A 627 24.85 -7.46 -2.46
C ASP A 627 26.11 -6.63 -2.24
N TYR A 628 26.52 -6.49 -0.98
CA TYR A 628 27.74 -5.79 -0.63
C TYR A 628 28.94 -6.73 -0.69
N LEU A 629 29.87 -6.44 -1.60
CA LEU A 629 31.06 -7.26 -1.82
C LEU A 629 32.35 -6.51 -1.48
N VAL A 630 33.32 -7.21 -0.89
CA VAL A 630 34.70 -6.74 -0.73
C VAL A 630 35.62 -7.59 -1.61
N LEU A 631 36.09 -6.99 -2.69
CA LEU A 631 37.02 -7.60 -3.63
C LEU A 631 38.47 -7.32 -3.22
N HIS A 632 39.21 -8.38 -2.91
CA HIS A 632 40.63 -8.29 -2.56
C HIS A 632 41.54 -8.36 -3.80
N ILE A 633 42.76 -7.85 -3.67
CA ILE A 633 43.74 -7.77 -4.77
C ILE A 633 44.14 -9.13 -5.38
N ASN A 634 43.96 -10.23 -4.65
CA ASN A 634 44.18 -11.60 -5.12
C ASN A 634 42.95 -12.20 -5.84
N GLY A 635 41.86 -11.42 -5.96
CA GLY A 635 40.57 -11.85 -6.53
C GLY A 635 39.65 -12.56 -5.55
N SER A 636 40.02 -12.76 -4.27
CA SER A 636 39.06 -13.34 -3.33
C SER A 636 37.97 -12.32 -2.97
N VAL A 637 36.76 -12.81 -2.71
CA VAL A 637 35.57 -11.97 -2.47
C VAL A 637 34.96 -12.37 -1.14
N GLU A 638 34.77 -11.38 -0.28
CA GLU A 638 33.89 -11.48 0.89
C GLU A 638 32.55 -10.83 0.55
N ALA A 639 31.44 -11.45 0.92
CA ALA A 639 30.10 -10.98 0.60
C ALA A 639 29.20 -10.85 1.83
N TRP A 640 28.29 -9.91 1.75
CA TRP A 640 27.17 -9.72 2.67
C TRP A 640 25.91 -9.66 1.83
N ARG A 641 24.97 -10.56 2.12
CA ARG A 641 23.69 -10.57 1.44
C ARG A 641 22.86 -9.35 1.85
N ASN A 642 22.25 -8.68 0.90
CA ASN A 642 21.25 -7.67 1.15
C ASN A 642 19.90 -8.34 1.51
N ASP A 643 19.36 -8.08 2.70
CA ASP A 643 18.02 -8.52 3.11
C ASP A 643 17.17 -7.27 3.44
N ASP A 644 16.81 -6.48 2.42
CA ASP A 644 16.11 -5.18 2.50
C ASP A 644 16.92 -4.02 3.16
N ALA A 645 18.03 -3.59 2.55
CA ALA A 645 18.84 -2.46 3.02
C ALA A 645 18.06 -1.14 3.13
N TRP A 646 16.98 -0.99 2.37
CA TRP A 646 16.13 0.19 2.45
C TRP A 646 15.32 0.27 3.75
N ILE A 647 14.77 -0.86 4.22
CA ILE A 647 13.93 -0.93 5.44
C ILE A 647 14.83 -1.02 6.66
N ASN A 648 15.81 -1.93 6.61
CA ASN A 648 16.56 -2.36 7.78
C ASN A 648 17.91 -1.65 7.92
N GLY A 649 18.29 -0.77 6.98
CA GLY A 649 19.55 -0.04 7.00
C GLY A 649 20.76 -0.96 7.17
N SER A 650 21.68 -0.59 8.09
CA SER A 650 22.88 -1.40 8.41
C SER A 650 22.60 -2.82 8.90
N SER A 651 21.38 -3.12 9.38
CA SER A 651 21.01 -4.48 9.82
C SER A 651 20.63 -5.42 8.69
N ALA A 652 20.35 -4.93 7.47
CA ALA A 652 19.99 -5.77 6.33
C ALA A 652 21.15 -6.64 5.84
N TRP A 653 22.40 -6.22 6.06
CA TRP A 653 23.56 -6.87 5.48
C TRP A 653 24.00 -8.09 6.28
N THR A 654 23.66 -9.29 5.79
CA THR A 654 24.00 -10.55 6.43
C THR A 654 25.32 -11.11 5.90
N SER A 655 26.36 -11.18 6.73
CA SER A 655 27.67 -11.70 6.30
C SER A 655 27.62 -13.16 5.86
N LYS A 656 28.09 -13.44 4.64
CA LYS A 656 28.28 -14.80 4.08
C LYS A 656 29.74 -15.24 4.08
N GLY A 657 30.66 -14.35 4.49
CA GLY A 657 32.09 -14.61 4.55
C GLY A 657 32.72 -14.66 3.16
N VAL A 658 33.81 -15.44 3.00
CA VAL A 658 34.53 -15.55 1.73
C VAL A 658 33.76 -16.45 0.76
N VAL A 659 33.15 -15.87 -0.27
CA VAL A 659 32.33 -16.56 -1.28
C VAL A 659 33.11 -16.96 -2.53
N ALA A 660 34.19 -16.24 -2.85
CA ALA A 660 35.12 -16.62 -3.92
C ALA A 660 36.57 -16.65 -3.40
N SER A 661 37.35 -17.65 -3.80
CA SER A 661 38.76 -17.77 -3.35
C SER A 661 39.74 -16.97 -4.22
N GLY A 662 39.26 -16.37 -5.30
CA GLY A 662 40.08 -15.74 -6.33
C GLY A 662 40.71 -16.75 -7.27
N THR A 663 40.93 -16.31 -8.50
CA THR A 663 41.44 -17.15 -9.60
C THR A 663 42.96 -17.02 -9.79
N GLY A 664 43.61 -16.18 -8.97
CA GLY A 664 45.04 -15.87 -9.12
C GLY A 664 45.34 -15.06 -10.38
N ALA A 665 44.36 -14.29 -10.86
CA ALA A 665 44.47 -13.43 -12.02
C ALA A 665 45.69 -12.48 -11.92
N ALA A 666 46.25 -12.11 -13.08
CA ALA A 666 47.39 -11.20 -13.14
C ALA A 666 47.05 -9.84 -12.51
N ALA A 667 48.04 -9.13 -12.00
CA ALA A 667 47.84 -7.87 -11.26
C ALA A 667 47.21 -6.74 -12.10
N ASP A 668 47.20 -6.88 -13.42
CA ASP A 668 46.60 -5.97 -14.39
C ASP A 668 45.24 -6.44 -14.93
N ALA A 669 44.74 -7.59 -14.46
CA ALA A 669 43.37 -8.04 -14.72
C ALA A 669 42.38 -7.44 -13.70
N ARG A 670 41.12 -7.30 -14.11
CA ARG A 670 40.03 -6.77 -13.26
C ARG A 670 38.95 -7.82 -13.11
N VAL A 671 38.45 -7.97 -11.88
CA VAL A 671 37.25 -8.77 -11.60
C VAL A 671 36.02 -7.89 -11.79
N VAL A 672 35.03 -8.42 -12.50
CA VAL A 672 33.71 -7.81 -12.77
C VAL A 672 32.65 -8.85 -12.40
N PHE A 673 31.51 -8.37 -11.94
CA PHE A 673 30.31 -9.16 -11.71
C PHE A 673 29.24 -8.69 -12.69
N ALA A 674 28.62 -9.65 -13.37
CA ALA A 674 27.52 -9.44 -14.31
C ALA A 674 26.96 -10.82 -14.69
N ASP A 675 25.65 -10.97 -14.75
CA ASP A 675 24.96 -12.17 -15.23
C ASP A 675 25.33 -12.49 -16.69
N LEU A 676 25.99 -13.61 -16.96
CA LEU A 676 26.41 -14.01 -18.31
C LEU A 676 25.43 -14.97 -18.99
N ASP A 677 24.56 -15.64 -18.24
CA ASP A 677 23.68 -16.69 -18.77
C ASP A 677 22.18 -16.45 -18.54
N GLY A 678 21.83 -15.28 -18.01
CA GLY A 678 20.46 -14.79 -17.87
C GLY A 678 19.69 -15.46 -16.74
N ASP A 679 20.40 -16.04 -15.76
CA ASP A 679 19.78 -16.74 -14.62
C ASP A 679 19.55 -15.85 -13.39
N LEU A 680 19.91 -14.57 -13.50
CA LEU A 680 19.86 -13.49 -12.51
C LEU A 680 20.93 -13.57 -11.41
N ASP A 681 21.75 -14.62 -11.35
CA ASP A 681 22.88 -14.70 -10.43
C ASP A 681 24.13 -14.06 -11.09
N ASP A 682 24.63 -12.93 -10.58
CA ASP A 682 25.80 -12.28 -11.17
C ASP A 682 27.06 -13.17 -11.12
N ASP A 683 27.72 -13.28 -12.28
CA ASP A 683 28.84 -14.18 -12.47
C ASP A 683 30.21 -13.58 -12.16
N TYR A 684 31.17 -14.44 -11.82
CA TYR A 684 32.54 -13.98 -11.58
C TYR A 684 33.31 -13.92 -12.90
N LEU A 685 33.58 -12.70 -13.37
CA LEU A 685 34.28 -12.45 -14.64
C LEU A 685 35.67 -11.85 -14.40
N VAL A 686 36.67 -12.34 -15.15
CA VAL A 686 38.04 -11.80 -15.15
C VAL A 686 38.35 -11.19 -16.51
N VAL A 687 38.34 -9.86 -16.55
CA VAL A 687 38.78 -9.08 -17.71
C VAL A 687 40.29 -8.91 -17.66
N ASN A 688 41.00 -9.53 -18.60
CA ASN A 688 42.46 -9.44 -18.70
C ASN A 688 42.90 -8.10 -19.31
N ALA A 689 44.19 -7.77 -19.16
CA ALA A 689 44.74 -6.51 -19.65
C ALA A 689 44.59 -6.29 -21.17
N ASP A 690 44.49 -7.36 -21.96
CA ASP A 690 44.27 -7.32 -23.41
C ASP A 690 42.78 -7.27 -23.83
N GLY A 691 41.87 -7.17 -22.86
CA GLY A 691 40.43 -7.13 -23.08
C GLY A 691 39.76 -8.49 -23.22
N SER A 692 40.51 -9.59 -23.17
CA SER A 692 39.90 -10.93 -23.12
C SER A 692 39.23 -11.21 -21.78
N VAL A 693 38.20 -12.06 -21.76
CA VAL A 693 37.42 -12.35 -20.55
C VAL A 693 37.43 -13.85 -20.25
N ASN A 694 37.65 -14.21 -18.99
CA ASN A 694 37.38 -15.55 -18.48
C ASN A 694 36.21 -15.52 -17.49
N ALA A 695 35.35 -16.53 -17.49
CA ALA A 695 34.13 -16.57 -16.67
C ALA A 695 34.02 -17.80 -15.77
N TRP A 696 33.26 -17.63 -14.69
CA TRP A 696 32.80 -18.66 -13.78
C TRP A 696 31.34 -18.40 -13.44
N LEU A 697 30.45 -19.31 -13.83
CA LEU A 697 29.01 -19.19 -13.60
C LEU A 697 28.66 -19.36 -12.12
N ASN A 698 27.74 -18.57 -11.60
CA ASN A 698 27.26 -18.59 -10.22
C ASN A 698 26.01 -19.44 -10.08
N GLY A 699 26.12 -20.70 -9.63
CA GLY A 699 24.94 -21.48 -9.25
C GLY A 699 24.46 -21.19 -7.82
N ASN A 700 24.14 -19.94 -7.49
CA ASN A 700 23.77 -19.42 -6.17
C ASN A 700 24.79 -19.69 -5.05
N VAL A 701 25.78 -18.80 -4.92
CA VAL A 701 26.91 -18.93 -3.99
C VAL A 701 26.51 -18.85 -2.51
N PHE A 702 25.37 -18.23 -2.17
CA PHE A 702 24.92 -18.14 -0.78
C PHE A 702 24.29 -19.44 -0.27
N VAL A 703 23.75 -20.27 -1.16
CA VAL A 703 23.28 -21.62 -0.84
C VAL A 703 24.41 -22.65 -0.95
N ASN A 704 25.13 -22.63 -2.08
CA ASN A 704 26.08 -23.68 -2.44
C ASN A 704 27.53 -23.39 -2.05
N GLY A 705 27.79 -22.21 -1.48
CA GLY A 705 29.13 -21.76 -1.08
C GLY A 705 30.10 -21.73 -2.27
N LYS A 706 31.40 -21.84 -1.98
CA LYS A 706 32.47 -21.75 -2.99
C LYS A 706 32.40 -22.78 -4.13
N SER A 707 31.60 -23.85 -3.98
CA SER A 707 31.38 -24.84 -5.03
C SER A 707 30.35 -24.43 -6.08
N ALA A 708 29.62 -23.34 -5.86
CA ALA A 708 28.67 -22.79 -6.84
C ALA A 708 29.34 -22.35 -8.14
N TRP A 709 30.59 -21.88 -8.06
CA TRP A 709 31.34 -21.36 -9.20
C TRP A 709 31.72 -22.43 -10.22
N ALA A 710 31.09 -22.43 -11.38
CA ALA A 710 31.39 -23.32 -12.50
C ALA A 710 32.28 -22.63 -13.55
N GLY A 711 33.55 -23.02 -13.63
CA GLY A 711 34.49 -22.37 -14.57
C GLY A 711 34.23 -22.69 -16.04
N LEU A 712 33.99 -21.66 -16.86
CA LEU A 712 33.83 -21.76 -18.31
C LEU A 712 35.14 -21.60 -19.09
N GLY A 713 36.13 -20.92 -18.49
CA GLY A 713 37.37 -20.57 -19.18
C GLY A 713 37.24 -19.27 -19.96
N ARG A 714 37.95 -19.14 -21.09
CA ARG A 714 37.97 -17.89 -21.87
C ARG A 714 36.73 -17.80 -22.76
N ILE A 715 35.86 -16.86 -22.46
CA ILE A 715 34.59 -16.60 -23.17
C ILE A 715 34.70 -15.46 -24.18
N ALA A 716 35.66 -14.54 -24.03
CA ALA A 716 35.91 -13.49 -25.01
C ALA A 716 37.39 -13.42 -25.41
N ALA A 717 37.65 -13.29 -26.71
CA ALA A 717 38.99 -13.03 -27.22
C ALA A 717 39.48 -11.60 -26.95
N GLY A 718 38.55 -10.65 -26.78
CA GLY A 718 38.82 -9.22 -26.70
C GLY A 718 38.96 -8.58 -28.08
N THR A 719 38.70 -7.27 -28.15
CA THR A 719 38.63 -6.51 -29.42
C THR A 719 39.98 -5.89 -29.82
N GLY A 720 41.06 -6.20 -29.09
CA GLY A 720 42.36 -5.55 -29.18
C GLY A 720 42.45 -4.23 -28.39
N ASN A 721 41.36 -3.82 -27.73
CA ASN A 721 41.37 -2.75 -26.74
C ASN A 721 41.85 -3.26 -25.38
N PRO A 722 42.50 -2.40 -24.56
CA PRO A 722 42.91 -2.79 -23.22
C PRO A 722 41.71 -3.05 -22.32
N GLY A 723 41.83 -4.01 -21.40
CA GLY A 723 40.77 -4.41 -20.47
C GLY A 723 40.22 -3.28 -19.59
N SER A 724 40.98 -2.21 -19.38
CA SER A 724 40.52 -1.02 -18.64
C SER A 724 39.32 -0.32 -19.31
N LYS A 725 39.14 -0.50 -20.62
CA LYS A 725 38.01 0.04 -21.39
C LYS A 725 36.78 -0.86 -21.40
N VAL A 726 36.93 -2.13 -21.05
CA VAL A 726 35.84 -3.10 -21.15
C VAL A 726 34.83 -2.87 -20.05
N ARG A 727 33.54 -3.01 -20.33
CA ARG A 727 32.42 -3.11 -19.38
C ARG A 727 31.55 -4.30 -19.80
N LEU A 728 30.82 -4.87 -18.84
CA LEU A 728 29.85 -5.93 -19.07
C LEU A 728 28.52 -5.44 -18.49
N ALA A 729 27.45 -5.45 -19.28
CA ALA A 729 26.12 -4.98 -18.91
C ALA A 729 25.12 -5.33 -20.02
N ASP A 730 23.89 -5.68 -19.68
CA ASP A 730 22.81 -6.02 -20.62
C ASP A 730 22.30 -4.76 -21.37
N ILE A 731 22.69 -4.58 -22.63
CA ILE A 731 22.33 -3.39 -23.43
C ILE A 731 21.06 -3.59 -24.27
N ASP A 732 20.53 -4.81 -24.34
CA ASP A 732 19.40 -5.15 -25.20
C ASP A 732 18.18 -5.72 -24.46
N GLY A 733 18.31 -5.89 -23.15
CA GLY A 733 17.25 -6.25 -22.21
C GLY A 733 16.91 -7.73 -22.24
N ASP A 734 17.81 -8.59 -22.72
CA ASP A 734 17.58 -10.03 -22.84
C ASP A 734 18.02 -10.84 -21.61
N LEU A 735 18.48 -10.15 -20.56
CA LEU A 735 18.98 -10.59 -19.26
C LEU A 735 20.44 -11.04 -19.23
N ASP A 736 21.13 -11.11 -20.36
CA ASP A 736 22.53 -11.52 -20.35
C ASP A 736 23.51 -10.35 -20.62
N ALA A 737 24.68 -10.41 -20.01
CA ALA A 737 25.59 -9.27 -20.02
C ALA A 737 26.41 -9.17 -21.31
N ASP A 738 26.26 -8.02 -21.98
CA ASP A 738 26.96 -7.73 -23.22
C ASP A 738 28.38 -7.23 -23.03
N TYR A 739 29.21 -7.34 -24.06
CA TYR A 739 30.57 -6.85 -24.05
C TYR A 739 30.63 -5.42 -24.60
N LEU A 740 31.04 -4.46 -23.76
CA LEU A 740 31.17 -3.06 -24.17
C LEU A 740 32.62 -2.58 -24.12
N VAL A 741 32.99 -1.69 -25.04
CA VAL A 741 34.27 -0.98 -25.07
C VAL A 741 34.03 0.52 -24.94
N VAL A 742 34.38 1.09 -23.79
CA VAL A 742 34.28 2.53 -23.54
C VAL A 742 35.61 3.22 -23.83
N HIS A 743 35.59 4.18 -24.76
CA HIS A 743 36.73 4.96 -25.17
C HIS A 743 36.95 6.18 -24.26
N SER A 744 38.13 6.79 -24.35
CA SER A 744 38.54 7.88 -23.46
C SER A 744 37.69 9.15 -23.56
N ASP A 745 36.96 9.33 -24.66
CA ASP A 745 36.01 10.44 -24.89
C ASP A 745 34.55 10.08 -24.50
N GLY A 746 34.37 8.90 -23.88
CA GLY A 746 33.08 8.36 -23.49
C GLY A 746 32.34 7.66 -24.62
N SER A 747 32.88 7.62 -25.85
CA SER A 747 32.24 6.86 -26.91
C SER A 747 32.28 5.35 -26.62
N THR A 748 31.24 4.62 -27.02
CA THR A 748 31.10 3.19 -26.68
C THR A 748 30.75 2.36 -27.90
N GLU A 749 31.41 1.22 -28.03
CA GLU A 749 31.08 0.13 -28.95
C GLU A 749 30.60 -1.10 -28.16
N ALA A 750 29.67 -1.88 -28.70
CA ALA A 750 29.10 -3.04 -28.01
C ALA A 750 28.98 -4.28 -28.90
N TRP A 751 28.94 -5.44 -28.24
CA TRP A 751 28.72 -6.76 -28.81
C TRP A 751 27.72 -7.50 -27.93
N THR A 752 26.61 -7.94 -28.53
CA THR A 752 25.58 -8.69 -27.83
C THR A 752 26.04 -10.11 -27.54
N ASN A 753 25.57 -10.66 -26.43
CA ASN A 753 25.75 -12.04 -26.06
C ASN A 753 24.51 -12.85 -26.45
N ASP A 754 24.64 -13.76 -27.43
CA ASP A 754 23.58 -14.67 -27.83
C ASP A 754 23.96 -16.10 -27.40
N ASN A 755 23.85 -16.41 -26.09
CA ASN A 755 24.20 -17.72 -25.49
C ASN A 755 25.72 -18.05 -25.43
N VAL A 756 26.57 -17.07 -25.14
CA VAL A 756 28.03 -17.24 -24.98
C VAL A 756 28.41 -18.28 -23.93
N ALA A 757 27.64 -18.36 -22.84
CA ALA A 757 27.83 -19.35 -21.77
C ALA A 757 27.62 -20.78 -22.28
N GLU A 758 26.65 -21.00 -23.17
CA GLU A 758 26.37 -22.31 -23.77
C GLU A 758 27.35 -22.67 -24.89
N ASP A 759 27.71 -21.69 -25.73
CA ASP A 759 28.50 -21.88 -26.96
C ASP A 759 30.01 -21.68 -26.77
N LEU A 760 30.49 -21.55 -25.53
CA LEU A 760 31.90 -21.44 -25.15
C LEU A 760 32.66 -20.33 -25.91
N GLY A 761 32.04 -19.14 -26.02
CA GLY A 761 32.67 -17.94 -26.59
C GLY A 761 32.44 -17.68 -28.07
N ALA A 762 31.51 -18.39 -28.73
CA ALA A 762 31.17 -18.18 -30.13
C ALA A 762 29.97 -17.24 -30.38
N GLY A 763 29.21 -16.86 -29.35
CA GLY A 763 27.95 -16.09 -29.44
C GLY A 763 28.08 -14.56 -29.31
N TRP A 764 29.23 -13.96 -29.67
CA TRP A 764 29.38 -12.50 -29.61
C TRP A 764 29.08 -11.84 -30.95
N ASP A 765 28.03 -11.04 -31.03
CA ASP A 765 27.64 -10.33 -32.26
C ASP A 765 27.80 -8.81 -32.14
N SER A 766 28.50 -8.19 -33.11
CA SER A 766 28.81 -6.77 -33.01
C SER A 766 27.63 -5.90 -33.43
N ILE A 767 27.13 -5.06 -32.51
CA ILE A 767 26.15 -4.01 -32.80
C ILE A 767 26.80 -2.66 -33.15
N GLY A 768 28.13 -2.56 -33.01
CA GLY A 768 28.90 -1.40 -33.43
C GLY A 768 28.86 -0.26 -32.40
N LYS A 769 28.88 0.99 -32.87
CA LYS A 769 29.01 2.17 -32.01
C LYS A 769 27.65 2.62 -31.47
N ILE A 770 27.44 2.45 -30.16
CA ILE A 770 26.18 2.78 -29.47
C ILE A 770 26.16 4.20 -28.86
N ALA A 771 27.33 4.74 -28.52
CA ALA A 771 27.45 6.07 -27.95
C ALA A 771 28.51 6.91 -28.68
N ALA A 772 28.12 8.12 -29.10
CA ALA A 772 29.03 9.06 -29.77
C ALA A 772 30.17 9.55 -28.86
N GLY A 773 29.94 9.55 -27.54
CA GLY A 773 30.79 10.15 -26.51
C GLY A 773 30.45 11.61 -26.25
N THR A 774 30.59 12.04 -25.00
CA THR A 774 30.31 13.42 -24.56
C THR A 774 31.57 14.29 -24.47
N GLY A 775 32.74 13.71 -24.75
CA GLY A 775 34.05 14.34 -24.54
C GLY A 775 34.53 14.30 -23.09
N THR A 776 33.77 13.64 -22.21
CA THR A 776 34.11 13.38 -20.81
C THR A 776 34.94 12.10 -20.72
N GLY A 777 35.81 11.97 -19.71
CA GLY A 777 36.72 10.84 -19.60
C GLY A 777 36.00 9.49 -19.50
N GLY A 778 36.34 8.51 -20.33
CA GLY A 778 35.67 7.19 -20.37
C GLY A 778 35.65 6.40 -19.05
N THR A 779 36.47 6.75 -18.06
CA THR A 779 36.40 6.17 -16.71
C THR A 779 35.20 6.65 -15.89
N ALA A 780 34.59 7.77 -16.28
CA ALA A 780 33.39 8.32 -15.65
C ALA A 780 32.09 7.67 -16.16
N VAL A 781 32.17 6.82 -17.18
CA VAL A 781 31.00 6.16 -17.77
C VAL A 781 30.64 4.93 -16.95
N GLN A 782 29.35 4.83 -16.60
CA GLN A 782 28.72 3.64 -16.01
C GLN A 782 27.45 3.28 -16.76
N PHE A 783 26.99 2.04 -16.54
CA PHE A 783 25.79 1.47 -17.14
C PHE A 783 24.94 0.87 -16.02
N ALA A 784 23.65 1.17 -16.01
CA ALA A 784 22.67 0.66 -15.05
C ALA A 784 21.25 0.91 -15.59
N ASP A 785 20.24 0.16 -15.18
CA ASP A 785 18.85 0.39 -15.63
C ASP A 785 18.19 1.49 -14.78
N ALA A 786 18.05 2.69 -15.32
CA ALA A 786 17.49 3.80 -14.56
C ALA A 786 15.98 3.63 -14.36
N ASP A 787 15.25 3.26 -15.40
CA ASP A 787 13.80 3.38 -15.45
C ASP A 787 13.00 2.07 -15.30
N ALA A 788 13.71 0.97 -15.07
CA ALA A 788 13.22 -0.38 -14.83
C ALA A 788 12.62 -1.06 -16.06
N ASP A 789 13.16 -0.78 -17.25
CA ASP A 789 12.74 -1.40 -18.50
C ASP A 789 13.61 -2.60 -18.93
N ARG A 790 14.63 -2.91 -18.12
CA ARG A 790 15.60 -4.03 -18.18
C ARG A 790 16.77 -3.85 -19.11
N ASP A 791 16.84 -2.77 -19.88
CA ASP A 791 18.06 -2.47 -20.61
C ASP A 791 18.90 -1.43 -19.85
N VAL A 792 20.23 -1.48 -20.00
CA VAL A 792 21.09 -0.54 -19.26
C VAL A 792 21.21 0.80 -19.95
N ASP A 793 21.06 1.84 -19.15
CA ASP A 793 21.24 3.23 -19.54
C ASP A 793 22.68 3.70 -19.46
N TYR A 794 22.97 4.78 -20.16
CA TYR A 794 24.30 5.37 -20.19
C TYR A 794 24.41 6.51 -19.15
N PHE A 795 25.35 6.39 -18.21
CA PHE A 795 25.61 7.38 -17.17
C PHE A 795 26.99 8.03 -17.30
N ILE A 796 27.09 9.29 -16.88
CA ILE A 796 28.34 10.00 -16.64
C ILE A 796 28.38 10.50 -15.20
N LEU A 797 29.41 10.07 -14.48
CA LEU A 797 29.72 10.49 -13.13
C LEU A 797 30.63 11.72 -13.14
N GLY A 798 30.12 12.85 -12.67
CA GLY A 798 30.87 14.06 -12.38
C GLY A 798 31.76 13.89 -11.15
N THR A 799 32.89 14.59 -11.12
CA THR A 799 33.81 14.58 -9.96
C THR A 799 33.23 15.25 -8.71
N ASP A 800 32.12 15.98 -8.86
CA ASP A 800 31.35 16.60 -7.80
C ASP A 800 30.13 15.76 -7.37
N GLY A 801 30.03 14.51 -7.84
CA GLY A 801 28.92 13.58 -7.55
C GLY A 801 27.66 13.88 -8.32
N THR A 802 27.69 14.83 -9.27
CA THR A 802 26.60 14.96 -10.25
C THR A 802 26.60 13.73 -11.14
N VAL A 803 25.42 13.18 -11.40
CA VAL A 803 25.23 12.06 -12.32
C VAL A 803 24.32 12.54 -13.42
N THR A 804 24.78 12.46 -14.66
CA THR A 804 23.95 12.75 -15.84
C THR A 804 23.71 11.48 -16.63
N TRP A 805 22.50 11.29 -17.14
CA TRP A 805 22.10 10.03 -17.76
C TRP A 805 21.38 10.21 -19.10
N TRP A 806 21.43 9.14 -19.88
CA TRP A 806 20.79 8.98 -21.16
C TRP A 806 20.09 7.62 -21.21
N GLU A 807 18.79 7.65 -21.48
CA GLU A 807 17.89 6.51 -21.62
C GLU A 807 18.23 5.72 -22.87
N ASN A 808 18.38 4.41 -22.75
CA ASN A 808 18.40 3.46 -23.86
C ASN A 808 16.94 3.07 -24.18
N ASP A 809 16.54 3.24 -25.44
CA ASP A 809 15.17 2.93 -25.89
C ASP A 809 15.31 2.40 -27.32
N GLU A 810 15.83 1.17 -27.46
CA GLU A 810 16.07 0.42 -28.72
C GLU A 810 17.50 0.46 -29.30
N VAL A 811 18.59 0.49 -28.51
CA VAL A 811 19.97 0.48 -29.05
C VAL A 811 20.28 -0.77 -29.89
N ALA A 812 19.80 -1.95 -29.49
CA ALA A 812 20.15 -3.21 -30.15
C ALA A 812 19.32 -3.53 -31.41
N THR A 813 18.16 -2.90 -31.59
CA THR A 813 17.22 -3.25 -32.68
C THR A 813 17.23 -2.28 -33.87
N ARG A 814 18.05 -1.21 -33.85
CA ARG A 814 18.08 -0.17 -34.92
C ARG A 814 19.34 -0.18 -35.79
N ASP A 815 19.12 -0.10 -37.11
CA ASP A 815 20.17 -0.25 -38.12
C ASP A 815 21.24 0.87 -38.20
N ASP A 816 20.98 2.15 -37.86
CA ASP A 816 21.98 3.21 -38.10
C ASP A 816 21.76 4.60 -37.39
N TRP A 817 22.83 5.09 -36.71
CA TRP A 817 23.25 6.47 -36.31
C TRP A 817 22.30 7.55 -35.76
N GLN A 818 21.01 7.31 -35.54
CA GLN A 818 20.19 8.20 -34.70
C GLN A 818 20.22 7.70 -33.25
N ASN A 819 21.34 8.00 -32.57
CA ASN A 819 21.66 7.75 -31.15
C ASN A 819 20.49 7.16 -30.34
N GLY A 820 20.49 5.84 -30.15
CA GLY A 820 19.50 5.14 -29.31
C GLY A 820 19.48 5.62 -27.86
N LEU A 821 20.51 6.38 -27.46
CA LEU A 821 20.60 7.05 -26.16
C LEU A 821 19.97 8.45 -26.17
N ARG A 822 18.92 8.65 -25.39
CA ARG A 822 18.18 9.92 -25.24
C ARG A 822 18.54 10.63 -23.94
N SER A 823 18.96 11.89 -24.03
CA SER A 823 19.37 12.64 -22.84
C SER A 823 18.17 12.95 -21.93
N GLN A 824 18.24 12.48 -20.70
CA GLN A 824 17.21 12.71 -19.67
C GLN A 824 17.64 13.75 -18.63
N GLY A 825 18.94 14.08 -18.58
CA GLY A 825 19.48 15.18 -17.77
C GLY A 825 20.22 14.70 -16.54
N VAL A 826 20.05 15.40 -15.41
CA VAL A 826 20.72 15.06 -14.14
C VAL A 826 19.89 14.00 -13.42
N TYR A 827 20.51 12.85 -13.16
CA TYR A 827 19.96 11.75 -12.38
C TYR A 827 20.01 12.05 -10.87
N GLY A 828 21.15 12.55 -10.38
CA GLY A 828 21.36 12.89 -8.96
C GLY A 828 22.51 13.90 -8.76
N ASN A 829 22.46 14.68 -7.68
CA ASN A 829 23.52 15.61 -7.24
C ASN A 829 23.58 15.73 -5.71
N HIS A 830 23.68 14.59 -5.04
CA HIS A 830 23.46 14.51 -3.59
C HIS A 830 24.69 14.89 -2.74
N LEU A 831 25.86 15.11 -3.34
CA LEU A 831 27.03 15.67 -2.65
C LEU A 831 26.86 17.17 -2.32
N ALA A 832 26.01 17.91 -3.04
CA ALA A 832 25.75 19.33 -2.81
C ALA A 832 24.71 19.61 -1.69
N ASP A 833 23.84 18.63 -1.38
CA ASP A 833 22.81 18.75 -0.33
C ASP A 833 23.41 18.89 1.08
N ALA A 834 24.67 18.50 1.25
CA ALA A 834 25.45 18.61 2.48
C ALA A 834 25.56 20.02 3.06
N ALA A 835 25.59 21.06 2.22
CA ALA A 835 25.72 22.46 2.64
C ALA A 835 24.38 23.11 3.02
N SER A 836 23.25 22.44 2.76
CA SER A 836 21.86 22.90 2.99
C SER A 836 21.20 22.33 4.25
N ASN A 837 21.90 21.51 5.03
CA ASN A 837 21.36 20.79 6.20
C ASN A 837 21.25 21.62 7.50
N ALA A 838 21.19 22.96 7.42
CA ALA A 838 20.83 23.82 8.55
C ALA A 838 19.31 23.88 8.69
N ARG A 839 18.67 22.74 8.96
CA ARG A 839 17.23 22.66 9.21
C ARG A 839 16.94 22.69 10.71
N SER A 840 15.91 23.41 11.14
CA SER A 840 15.44 23.46 12.54
C SER A 840 14.09 22.78 12.68
N VAL A 841 13.87 22.12 13.81
CA VAL A 841 12.57 21.55 14.17
C VAL A 841 11.69 22.63 14.80
N THR A 842 10.41 22.66 14.42
CA THR A 842 9.36 23.52 15.00
C THR A 842 8.06 22.73 15.06
N PHE A 843 7.17 23.15 15.95
CA PHE A 843 5.84 22.62 16.14
C PHE A 843 4.84 23.75 15.89
N ALA A 844 3.76 23.44 15.18
CA ALA A 844 2.70 24.38 14.78
C ALA A 844 1.53 23.61 14.16
N ASP A 845 0.29 23.94 14.51
CA ASP A 845 -0.91 23.35 13.89
C ASP A 845 -1.15 23.93 12.49
N LEU A 846 -0.85 23.15 11.43
CA LEU A 846 -0.99 23.63 10.05
C LEU A 846 -2.35 23.33 9.42
N ASP A 847 -3.14 22.39 9.95
CA ASP A 847 -4.43 22.01 9.36
C ASP A 847 -5.67 22.36 10.20
N GLY A 848 -5.44 22.81 11.44
CA GLY A 848 -6.40 23.41 12.35
C GLY A 848 -7.22 22.40 13.14
N ASP A 849 -6.65 21.21 13.39
CA ASP A 849 -7.31 20.15 14.16
C ASP A 849 -7.01 20.21 15.66
N GLY A 850 -6.13 21.12 16.08
CA GLY A 850 -5.78 21.43 17.46
C GLY A 850 -4.56 20.67 17.96
N ASP A 851 -3.91 19.79 17.16
CA ASP A 851 -2.66 19.17 17.55
C ASP A 851 -1.44 19.69 16.75
N ASP A 852 -0.36 19.99 17.47
CA ASP A 852 0.79 20.64 16.85
C ASP A 852 1.58 19.69 15.94
N ASP A 853 1.79 20.09 14.69
CA ASP A 853 2.48 19.29 13.68
C ASP A 853 4.01 19.36 13.78
N TYR A 854 4.70 18.31 13.33
CA TYR A 854 6.15 18.28 13.30
C TYR A 854 6.69 18.90 12.01
N LEU A 855 7.41 20.03 12.13
CA LEU A 855 7.94 20.79 11.00
C LEU A 855 9.46 20.81 10.96
N LEU A 856 10.02 20.54 9.78
CA LEU A 856 11.40 20.82 9.42
C LEU A 856 11.48 22.10 8.59
N VAL A 857 12.12 23.13 9.13
CA VAL A 857 12.32 24.40 8.43
C VAL A 857 13.77 24.52 7.95
N GLY A 858 13.97 24.65 6.65
CA GLY A 858 15.29 24.82 6.04
C GLY A 858 15.79 26.26 5.99
N PRO A 859 17.05 26.46 5.55
CA PRO A 859 17.70 27.77 5.57
C PRO A 859 17.10 28.78 4.57
N LYS A 860 16.37 28.32 3.55
CA LYS A 860 15.58 29.22 2.68
C LYS A 860 14.16 29.43 3.23
N GLY A 861 13.87 28.88 4.41
CA GLY A 861 12.55 28.86 5.01
C GLY A 861 11.59 27.87 4.35
N GLU A 862 12.09 26.92 3.55
CA GLU A 862 11.30 25.81 3.03
C GLU A 862 10.86 24.88 4.16
N VAL A 863 9.68 24.28 4.05
CA VAL A 863 9.06 23.50 5.14
C VAL A 863 8.70 22.11 4.64
N GLU A 864 9.18 21.09 5.34
CA GLU A 864 8.72 19.71 5.23
C GLU A 864 7.94 19.36 6.51
N ALA A 865 6.73 18.82 6.36
CA ALA A 865 5.79 18.64 7.47
C ALA A 865 5.35 17.17 7.62
N TRP A 866 5.09 16.82 8.87
CA TRP A 866 4.42 15.59 9.28
C TRP A 866 3.22 15.98 10.11
N ARG A 867 2.04 15.56 9.66
CA ARG A 867 0.81 15.77 10.41
C ARG A 867 0.83 14.96 11.69
N ASN A 868 0.46 15.57 12.81
CA ASN A 868 0.19 14.85 14.03
C ASN A 868 -1.15 14.11 13.90
N ASP A 869 -1.16 12.79 14.10
CA ASP A 869 -2.41 12.01 14.12
C ASP A 869 -2.44 11.22 15.42
N ASN A 870 -2.49 11.96 16.53
CA ASN A 870 -2.50 11.49 17.91
C ASN A 870 -1.16 10.90 18.40
N VAL A 871 -0.04 11.61 18.20
CA VAL A 871 1.31 11.19 18.66
C VAL A 871 1.38 10.99 20.17
N ALA A 872 0.59 11.75 20.93
CA ALA A 872 0.46 11.59 22.38
C ALA A 872 0.02 10.17 22.80
N TYR A 873 -0.74 9.48 21.94
CA TYR A 873 -1.31 8.17 22.21
C TYR A 873 -0.64 7.04 21.41
N ARG A 874 -0.22 7.33 20.17
CA ARG A 874 0.32 6.34 19.21
C ARG A 874 1.86 6.38 19.09
N GLY A 875 2.53 7.32 19.76
CA GLY A 875 3.98 7.44 19.75
C GLY A 875 4.54 7.76 18.35
N THR A 876 5.77 7.32 18.06
CA THR A 876 6.49 7.70 16.81
C THR A 876 5.78 7.36 15.50
N ASN A 877 4.80 6.45 15.53
CA ASN A 877 4.10 5.98 14.32
C ASN A 877 2.89 6.84 13.96
N ALA A 878 2.56 7.84 14.78
CA ALA A 878 1.43 8.75 14.55
C ALA A 878 1.75 9.88 13.58
N TRP A 879 3.02 10.12 13.28
CA TRP A 879 3.44 11.16 12.34
C TRP A 879 3.14 10.75 10.91
N ILE A 880 2.18 11.40 10.27
CA ILE A 880 1.85 11.17 8.87
C ILE A 880 2.68 12.13 8.02
N LYS A 881 3.65 11.60 7.26
CA LYS A 881 4.46 12.43 6.37
C LYS A 881 3.58 13.07 5.30
N ILE A 882 3.47 14.40 5.33
CA ILE A 882 2.80 15.19 4.29
C ILE A 882 3.81 15.54 3.18
N GLY A 883 5.07 15.77 3.55
CA GLY A 883 6.13 16.15 2.63
C GLY A 883 6.29 17.67 2.57
N ARG A 884 6.72 18.21 1.41
CA ARG A 884 7.05 19.64 1.29
C ARG A 884 5.79 20.49 1.20
N VAL A 885 5.60 21.34 2.20
CA VAL A 885 4.42 22.21 2.33
C VAL A 885 4.72 23.69 2.09
N ALA A 886 6.00 24.09 2.10
CA ALA A 886 6.40 25.44 1.68
C ALA A 886 7.73 25.41 0.90
N ASP A 887 7.81 26.20 -0.17
CA ASP A 887 9.03 26.35 -0.96
C ASP A 887 10.10 27.25 -0.29
N GLY A 888 9.68 28.02 0.71
CA GLY A 888 10.52 28.99 1.40
C GLY A 888 10.60 30.34 0.70
N VAL A 889 10.93 31.37 1.48
CA VAL A 889 10.95 32.77 1.04
C VAL A 889 12.34 33.39 1.06
N SER A 890 13.37 32.57 1.27
CA SER A 890 14.79 32.94 1.35
C SER A 890 15.03 34.11 2.31
N PRO A 891 14.82 33.91 3.63
CA PRO A 891 15.02 34.94 4.63
C PRO A 891 16.45 35.50 4.58
N ALA A 892 16.57 36.81 4.78
CA ALA A 892 17.85 37.50 4.82
C ALA A 892 18.66 37.11 6.08
N ALA A 893 19.96 37.37 6.07
CA ALA A 893 20.80 37.18 7.26
C ALA A 893 20.29 38.07 8.41
N GLY A 894 19.76 37.44 9.47
CA GLY A 894 19.11 38.13 10.59
C GLY A 894 17.58 38.08 10.56
N GLU A 895 16.97 37.42 9.59
CA GLU A 895 15.56 37.03 9.62
C GLU A 895 15.41 35.57 10.08
N ARG A 896 14.30 35.25 10.74
CA ARG A 896 13.93 33.87 11.12
C ARG A 896 12.47 33.57 10.76
N VAL A 897 12.18 32.30 10.50
CA VAL A 897 10.81 31.80 10.30
C VAL A 897 10.17 31.54 11.67
N VAL A 898 8.89 31.89 11.80
CA VAL A 898 8.04 31.66 12.99
C VAL A 898 6.64 31.26 12.49
N PHE A 899 5.93 30.46 13.27
CA PHE A 899 4.54 30.08 13.04
C PHE A 899 3.68 30.63 14.19
N ALA A 900 2.48 31.12 13.87
CA ALA A 900 1.52 31.71 14.80
C ALA A 900 0.18 31.98 14.10
N ASP A 901 -0.95 31.68 14.74
CA ASP A 901 -2.30 31.98 14.23
C ASP A 901 -2.64 33.48 14.37
N ILE A 902 -2.37 34.27 13.34
CA ILE A 902 -2.56 35.74 13.38
C ILE A 902 -3.97 36.19 12.97
N ASP A 903 -4.84 35.28 12.53
CA ASP A 903 -6.21 35.60 12.10
C ASP A 903 -7.31 34.80 12.81
N GLY A 904 -6.92 33.94 13.75
CA GLY A 904 -7.79 33.23 14.68
C GLY A 904 -8.59 32.12 14.02
N ASP A 905 -8.08 31.59 12.89
CA ASP A 905 -8.76 30.56 12.11
C ASP A 905 -8.43 29.12 12.54
N GLY A 906 -7.59 29.00 13.58
CA GLY A 906 -7.09 27.77 14.18
C GLY A 906 -5.86 27.22 13.48
N ARG A 907 -5.36 27.84 12.40
CA ARG A 907 -4.16 27.39 11.68
C ARG A 907 -3.02 28.38 11.83
N ASP A 908 -1.86 27.86 12.16
CA ASP A 908 -0.67 28.68 12.28
C ASP A 908 -0.18 29.20 10.92
N ASP A 909 0.05 30.52 10.87
CA ASP A 909 0.51 31.24 9.69
C ASP A 909 2.04 31.27 9.59
N TYR A 910 2.54 31.32 8.36
CA TYR A 910 3.97 31.40 8.09
C TYR A 910 4.45 32.85 8.23
N LEU A 911 5.33 33.12 9.20
CA LEU A 911 5.87 34.45 9.46
C LEU A 911 7.39 34.50 9.25
N VAL A 912 7.87 35.66 8.79
CA VAL A 912 9.30 36.00 8.79
C VAL A 912 9.55 37.23 9.62
N VAL A 913 10.35 37.05 10.67
CA VAL A 913 10.67 38.06 11.67
C VAL A 913 12.10 38.56 11.48
N ASP A 914 12.27 39.86 11.30
CA ASP A 914 13.58 40.53 11.32
C ASP A 914 14.04 40.71 12.77
N THR A 915 15.09 40.00 13.17
CA THR A 915 15.60 40.01 14.55
C THR A 915 16.30 41.32 14.93
N ALA A 916 16.64 42.18 13.97
CA ALA A 916 17.31 43.44 14.24
C ALA A 916 16.34 44.57 14.57
N ASN A 917 15.11 44.53 14.02
CA ASN A 917 14.13 45.61 14.19
C ASN A 917 12.71 45.15 14.53
N GLY A 918 12.45 43.85 14.57
CA GLY A 918 11.17 43.26 14.93
C GLY A 918 10.08 43.37 13.85
N ARG A 919 10.43 43.75 12.62
CA ARG A 919 9.50 43.78 11.48
C ARG A 919 9.09 42.35 11.11
N VAL A 920 7.82 42.18 10.76
CA VAL A 920 7.22 40.87 10.46
C VAL A 920 6.54 40.90 9.10
N ARG A 921 6.84 39.89 8.29
CA ARG A 921 6.12 39.58 7.05
C ARG A 921 5.33 38.28 7.26
N GLY A 922 4.10 38.21 6.77
CA GLY A 922 3.22 37.06 6.98
C GLY A 922 2.66 36.50 5.69
N TRP A 923 2.31 35.21 5.74
CA TRP A 923 1.56 34.49 4.72
C TRP A 923 0.51 33.63 5.41
N ARG A 924 -0.75 33.85 5.04
CA ARG A 924 -1.87 33.12 5.60
C ARG A 924 -1.89 31.67 5.13
N ASN A 925 -2.13 30.77 6.07
CA ASN A 925 -2.28 29.35 5.92
C ASN A 925 -3.70 29.00 5.40
N ASN A 926 -3.81 28.62 4.12
CA ASN A 926 -5.05 28.07 3.56
C ASN A 926 -4.99 26.53 3.44
N ASN A 927 -4.56 25.86 4.50
CA ASN A 927 -4.41 24.41 4.64
C ASN A 927 -3.44 23.79 3.61
N PRO A 928 -2.12 23.81 3.86
CA PRO A 928 -1.12 23.23 2.99
C PRO A 928 -1.16 21.70 2.95
N PHE A 929 -1.81 21.03 3.90
CA PHE A 929 -1.92 19.56 3.87
C PHE A 929 -2.91 19.10 2.80
N ALA A 930 -3.95 19.89 2.53
CA ALA A 930 -4.87 19.68 1.42
C ALA A 930 -4.35 20.28 0.09
N ASN A 931 -3.72 21.46 0.14
CA ASN A 931 -3.45 22.27 -1.05
C ASN A 931 -1.96 22.37 -1.45
N GLY A 932 -1.08 21.66 -0.72
CA GLY A 932 0.36 21.65 -0.94
C GLY A 932 1.01 23.04 -0.84
N ILE A 933 2.13 23.22 -1.54
CA ILE A 933 2.94 24.46 -1.52
C ILE A 933 2.21 25.73 -1.97
N THR A 934 1.04 25.62 -2.60
CA THR A 934 0.27 26.77 -3.11
C THR A 934 -0.69 27.38 -2.10
N ALA A 935 -0.80 26.80 -0.90
CA ALA A 935 -1.75 27.20 0.14
C ALA A 935 -1.44 28.55 0.82
N TRP A 936 -0.22 29.08 0.64
CA TRP A 936 0.24 30.28 1.35
C TRP A 936 -0.16 31.57 0.65
N ALA A 937 -1.05 32.36 1.27
CA ALA A 937 -1.48 33.65 0.76
C ALA A 937 -0.67 34.81 1.37
N GLY A 938 0.15 35.49 0.56
CA GLY A 938 1.01 36.57 1.07
C GLY A 938 0.24 37.77 1.61
N LEU A 939 0.47 38.11 2.89
CA LEU A 939 -0.12 39.26 3.59
C LEU A 939 0.76 40.51 3.53
N GLY A 940 2.02 40.36 3.13
CA GLY A 940 2.99 41.46 3.09
C GLY A 940 3.57 41.75 4.46
N VAL A 941 3.74 43.03 4.82
CA VAL A 941 4.30 43.43 6.13
C VAL A 941 3.15 43.64 7.11
N ILE A 942 3.01 42.74 8.07
CA ILE A 942 1.94 42.77 9.08
C ILE A 942 2.34 43.56 10.33
N ALA A 943 3.64 43.65 10.64
CA ALA A 943 4.16 44.48 11.73
C ALA A 943 5.44 45.22 11.31
N GLN A 944 5.54 46.51 11.63
CA GLN A 944 6.74 47.31 11.31
C GLN A 944 7.88 47.15 12.33
N GLY A 945 7.61 46.51 13.47
CA GLY A 945 8.54 46.38 14.58
C GLY A 945 8.56 47.62 15.50
N PRO A 946 8.55 47.45 16.83
CA PRO A 946 8.57 48.55 17.77
C PRO A 946 9.96 49.16 17.92
N SER A 947 10.02 50.45 18.26
CA SER A 947 11.27 51.12 18.62
C SER A 947 11.92 50.42 19.83
N GLY A 948 13.17 49.99 19.68
CA GLY A 948 13.88 49.23 20.71
C GLY A 948 13.71 47.72 20.62
N ALA A 949 13.21 47.19 19.50
CA ALA A 949 13.26 45.75 19.23
C ALA A 949 14.71 45.22 19.08
N ALA A 950 15.64 46.07 18.67
CA ALA A 950 17.05 45.71 18.56
C ALA A 950 17.61 45.23 19.91
N GLY A 951 18.05 43.97 19.95
CA GLY A 951 18.56 43.31 21.15
C GLY A 951 17.50 42.68 22.06
N ASN A 952 16.22 42.76 21.69
CA ASN A 952 15.08 42.09 22.32
C ASN A 952 14.54 41.00 21.38
N GLU A 953 13.75 40.09 21.91
CA GLU A 953 13.17 38.99 21.14
C GLU A 953 11.69 39.24 20.81
N VAL A 954 11.29 38.91 19.58
CA VAL A 954 9.88 38.95 19.15
C VAL A 954 9.30 37.54 19.22
N GLN A 955 8.22 37.36 19.98
CA GLN A 955 7.47 36.11 20.10
C GLN A 955 5.98 36.37 19.81
N PHE A 956 5.23 35.31 19.62
CA PHE A 956 3.77 35.33 19.44
C PHE A 956 3.15 34.34 20.41
N ALA A 957 2.01 34.71 20.98
CA ALA A 957 1.15 33.86 21.80
C ALA A 957 -0.17 34.58 22.09
N ASP A 958 -1.28 33.85 22.20
CA ASP A 958 -2.58 34.38 22.60
C ASP A 958 -2.58 34.77 24.09
N ILE A 959 -2.50 36.07 24.39
CA ILE A 959 -2.45 36.56 25.77
C ILE A 959 -3.84 36.66 26.39
N ASP A 960 -4.92 36.79 25.62
CA ASP A 960 -6.25 36.99 26.19
C ASP A 960 -7.32 35.95 25.86
N GLY A 961 -6.92 34.87 25.19
CA GLY A 961 -7.73 33.67 24.96
C GLY A 961 -8.80 33.91 23.91
N ASP A 962 -8.54 34.78 22.93
CA ASP A 962 -9.47 35.06 21.84
C ASP A 962 -9.16 34.32 20.53
N GLY A 963 -8.09 33.53 20.51
CA GLY A 963 -7.59 32.73 19.40
C GLY A 963 -6.64 33.47 18.47
N ASP A 964 -6.49 34.80 18.60
CA ASP A 964 -5.55 35.58 17.79
C ASP A 964 -4.19 35.69 18.51
N ASP A 965 -3.11 35.19 17.91
CA ASP A 965 -1.78 35.31 18.49
C ASP A 965 -1.28 36.77 18.53
N ASP A 966 -0.81 37.20 19.70
CA ASP A 966 -0.40 38.58 19.96
C ASP A 966 1.08 38.83 19.71
N TYR A 967 1.44 40.06 19.30
CA TYR A 967 2.84 40.43 19.13
C TYR A 967 3.48 40.74 20.47
N LEU A 968 4.50 39.95 20.85
CA LEU A 968 5.25 40.09 22.08
C LEU A 968 6.67 40.57 21.82
N LEU A 969 7.10 41.58 22.58
CA LEU A 969 8.50 41.97 22.68
C LEU A 969 9.05 41.63 24.06
N VAL A 970 9.87 40.59 24.10
CA VAL A 970 10.56 40.10 25.28
C VAL A 970 11.91 40.80 25.40
N ALA A 971 12.09 41.57 26.47
CA ALA A 971 13.34 42.28 26.71
C ALA A 971 14.43 41.36 27.30
N VAL A 972 15.69 41.78 27.22
CA VAL A 972 16.84 41.08 27.84
C VAL A 972 16.68 40.90 29.36
N ASP A 973 15.93 41.78 30.01
CA ASP A 973 15.59 41.67 31.44
C ASP A 973 14.33 40.83 31.70
N HIS A 974 13.82 40.15 30.67
CA HIS A 974 12.62 39.32 30.67
C HIS A 974 11.31 40.07 30.93
N SER A 975 11.30 41.40 30.90
CA SER A 975 10.04 42.16 30.84
C SER A 975 9.39 42.03 29.46
N VAL A 976 8.07 41.94 29.43
CA VAL A 976 7.31 41.71 28.19
C VAL A 976 6.36 42.86 27.91
N ARG A 977 6.43 43.36 26.68
CA ARG A 977 5.48 44.31 26.12
C ARG A 977 4.71 43.63 25.00
N ALA A 978 3.40 43.75 25.04
CA ALA A 978 2.51 43.11 24.09
C ALA A 978 1.69 44.15 23.33
N TRP A 979 1.31 43.79 22.11
CA TRP A 979 0.34 44.52 21.29
C TRP A 979 -0.76 43.56 20.92
N LYS A 980 -1.98 43.84 21.40
CA LYS A 980 -3.14 43.00 21.12
C LYS A 980 -3.44 42.92 19.63
N ASN A 981 -3.57 41.71 19.10
CA ASN A 981 -4.13 41.45 17.79
C ASN A 981 -5.66 41.63 17.84
N ASN A 982 -6.27 42.22 16.80
CA ASN A 982 -7.73 42.39 16.74
C ASN A 982 -8.24 41.97 15.35
N GLY A 983 -7.64 40.92 14.80
CA GLY A 983 -7.79 40.46 13.41
C GLY A 983 -6.85 41.15 12.40
N THR A 984 -5.98 40.36 11.75
CA THR A 984 -5.03 40.84 10.71
C THR A 984 -5.48 40.60 9.26
N ASP A 985 -6.64 40.01 9.05
CA ASP A 985 -7.08 39.45 7.76
C ASP A 985 -7.34 40.49 6.64
N VAL A 986 -7.46 41.79 6.97
CA VAL A 986 -7.49 42.91 6.00
C VAL A 986 -7.26 44.27 6.69
N GLY A 987 -6.01 44.57 7.06
CA GLY A 987 -5.59 45.95 7.35
C GLY A 987 -6.05 46.58 8.68
N GLY A 988 -6.22 45.78 9.74
CA GLY A 988 -6.17 46.18 11.15
C GLY A 988 -5.08 45.36 11.85
N GLY A 989 -4.42 45.74 12.93
CA GLY A 989 -4.45 46.95 13.71
C GLY A 989 -3.96 46.60 15.11
N TRP A 990 -2.66 46.32 15.27
CA TRP A 990 -2.03 46.09 16.58
C TRP A 990 -2.47 47.16 17.58
N ALA A 991 -3.09 46.75 18.69
CA ALA A 991 -3.56 47.68 19.71
C ALA A 991 -2.40 48.41 20.38
N ALA A 992 -2.72 49.40 21.21
CA ALA A 992 -1.70 50.15 21.93
C ALA A 992 -0.87 49.24 22.83
N LYS A 993 0.46 49.43 22.78
CA LYS A 993 1.45 48.72 23.61
C LYS A 993 1.08 48.72 25.10
N VAL A 994 1.00 47.53 25.68
CA VAL A 994 0.85 47.32 27.14
C VAL A 994 2.08 46.58 27.68
N VAL A 995 2.43 46.84 28.93
CA VAL A 995 3.43 46.01 29.65
C VAL A 995 2.66 44.90 30.34
N ILE A 996 2.81 43.67 29.86
CA ILE A 996 2.07 42.53 30.37
C ILE A 996 2.85 41.73 31.41
N ALA A 997 4.19 41.80 31.45
CA ALA A 997 4.98 41.12 32.47
C ALA A 997 6.20 41.92 32.91
N GLN A 998 6.46 41.95 34.22
CA GLN A 998 7.66 42.50 34.84
C GLN A 998 8.11 41.58 35.99
N PRO A 999 8.81 40.48 35.70
CA PRO A 999 9.17 39.50 36.72
C PRO A 999 10.00 40.14 37.84
N GLN A 1000 9.57 39.95 39.09
CA GLN A 1000 10.28 40.46 40.27
C GLN A 1000 11.23 39.40 40.85
N GLY A 1001 12.51 39.71 40.94
CA GLY A 1001 13.54 38.82 41.47
C GLY A 1001 14.84 38.87 40.66
N THR A 1002 15.85 38.12 41.08
CA THR A 1002 17.07 37.93 40.29
C THR A 1002 16.83 36.83 39.27
N ILE A 1003 16.68 37.20 38.00
CA ILE A 1003 16.62 36.28 36.86
C ILE A 1003 18.05 36.13 36.33
N ALA A 1004 18.49 34.91 36.12
CA ALA A 1004 19.79 34.64 35.54
C ALA A 1004 19.77 34.99 34.06
N VAL A 1005 20.83 35.62 33.56
CA VAL A 1005 20.99 36.00 32.14
C VAL A 1005 20.94 34.80 31.16
N THR A 1006 21.03 33.58 31.69
CA THR A 1006 20.95 32.33 30.92
C THR A 1006 19.53 31.81 30.79
N GLU A 1007 18.59 32.28 31.61
CA GLU A 1007 17.18 31.90 31.50
C GLU A 1007 16.61 32.38 30.16
N ARG A 1008 15.49 31.78 29.73
CA ARG A 1008 14.78 32.12 28.49
C ARG A 1008 13.29 32.22 28.78
N THR A 1009 12.66 33.29 28.28
CA THR A 1009 11.21 33.46 28.35
C THR A 1009 10.56 32.67 27.22
N VAL A 1010 9.52 31.93 27.58
CA VAL A 1010 8.66 31.17 26.68
C VAL A 1010 7.22 31.42 27.12
N PHE A 1011 6.28 31.28 26.19
CA PHE A 1011 4.85 31.36 26.44
C PHE A 1011 4.21 30.04 26.06
N GLY A 1012 3.12 29.70 26.74
CA GLY A 1012 2.31 28.53 26.45
C GLY A 1012 1.21 28.32 27.47
N ASP A 1013 0.10 27.69 27.09
CA ASP A 1013 -1.01 27.43 28.02
C ASP A 1013 -0.66 26.23 28.93
N MET A 1014 -0.38 26.51 30.20
CA MET A 1014 -0.02 25.48 31.18
C MET A 1014 -1.19 25.02 32.05
N ASN A 1015 -2.35 25.66 31.91
CA ASN A 1015 -3.48 25.48 32.81
C ASN A 1015 -4.86 25.37 32.12
N CYS A 1016 -4.88 25.37 30.79
CA CYS A 1016 -6.04 25.16 29.92
C CYS A 1016 -7.13 26.19 30.19
N ASP A 1017 -6.71 27.46 30.19
CA ASP A 1017 -7.61 28.61 30.26
C ASP A 1017 -7.60 29.47 28.99
N ASP A 1018 -7.05 28.89 27.92
CA ASP A 1018 -6.84 29.40 26.57
C ASP A 1018 -5.88 30.60 26.52
N ARG A 1019 -5.28 30.98 27.66
CA ARG A 1019 -4.37 32.13 27.73
C ARG A 1019 -2.95 31.65 27.94
N ALA A 1020 -2.05 32.18 27.12
CA ALA A 1020 -0.64 31.87 27.25
C ALA A 1020 -0.08 32.34 28.60
N ASP A 1021 0.59 31.41 29.27
CA ASP A 1021 1.24 31.62 30.55
C ASP A 1021 2.69 32.07 30.36
N TYR A 1022 3.17 32.90 31.29
CA TYR A 1022 4.54 33.39 31.24
C TYR A 1022 5.48 32.37 31.89
N VAL A 1023 6.39 31.79 31.11
CA VAL A 1023 7.28 30.71 31.54
C VAL A 1023 8.76 31.09 31.39
N LEU A 1024 9.56 30.79 32.42
CA LEU A 1024 11.01 30.91 32.41
C LEU A 1024 11.65 29.52 32.42
N ARG A 1025 12.42 29.23 31.37
CA ARG A 1025 13.30 28.06 31.27
C ARG A 1025 14.69 28.40 31.82
N ASP A 1026 15.23 27.54 32.69
CA ASP A 1026 16.61 27.61 33.19
C ASP A 1026 17.48 26.50 32.60
N PRO A 1027 18.27 26.76 31.54
CA PRO A 1027 19.20 25.79 30.97
C PRO A 1027 20.30 25.34 31.94
N GLY A 1028 20.65 26.17 32.94
CA GLY A 1028 21.64 25.85 33.97
C GLY A 1028 21.14 24.85 35.00
N GLN A 1029 19.82 24.67 35.10
CA GLN A 1029 19.15 23.72 35.99
C GLN A 1029 18.40 22.65 35.20
N ASN A 1030 19.06 22.02 34.24
CA ASN A 1030 18.48 20.95 33.42
C ASN A 1030 17.18 21.36 32.71
N ASN A 1031 17.06 22.62 32.28
CA ASN A 1031 15.88 23.15 31.61
C ASN A 1031 14.61 23.17 32.48
N LEU A 1032 14.77 23.35 33.79
CA LEU A 1032 13.68 23.55 34.73
C LEU A 1032 12.78 24.73 34.31
N LEU A 1033 11.47 24.60 34.49
CA LEU A 1033 10.48 25.63 34.14
C LEU A 1033 9.84 26.23 35.39
N HIS A 1034 9.87 27.54 35.49
CA HIS A 1034 9.04 28.32 36.42
C HIS A 1034 8.01 29.13 35.65
N GLY A 1035 6.78 29.21 36.13
CA GLY A 1035 5.70 29.88 35.42
C GLY A 1035 4.85 30.78 36.30
N TRP A 1036 4.11 31.65 35.64
CA TRP A 1036 3.07 32.49 36.23
C TRP A 1036 1.85 32.38 35.34
N PHE A 1037 0.73 31.98 35.93
CA PHE A 1037 -0.51 31.79 35.17
C PHE A 1037 -1.17 33.11 34.87
N ASN A 1038 -1.62 33.28 33.64
CA ASN A 1038 -2.28 34.49 33.18
C ASN A 1038 -3.72 34.53 33.69
N LEU A 1039 -4.02 35.50 34.56
CA LEU A 1039 -5.35 35.61 35.20
C LEU A 1039 -6.20 36.74 34.63
N GLY A 1040 -5.63 37.63 33.82
CA GLY A 1040 -6.31 38.85 33.37
C GLY A 1040 -5.97 39.29 31.95
N GLY A 1041 -5.33 38.43 31.15
CA GLY A 1041 -4.83 38.75 29.84
C GLY A 1041 -3.92 39.98 29.85
N PHE A 1042 -4.28 40.99 29.07
CA PHE A 1042 -3.52 42.25 28.99
C PHE A 1042 -3.51 43.10 30.27
N ASP A 1043 -4.30 42.77 31.30
CA ASP A 1043 -4.37 43.54 32.56
C ASP A 1043 -3.16 43.34 33.49
N ASN A 1044 -2.12 42.58 33.06
CA ASN A 1044 -0.92 42.26 33.83
C ASN A 1044 -1.26 41.70 35.23
N LEU A 1045 -2.19 40.74 35.24
CA LEU A 1045 -2.64 40.04 36.43
C LEU A 1045 -2.19 38.58 36.33
N TRP A 1046 -1.26 38.20 37.20
CA TRP A 1046 -0.63 36.88 37.17
C TRP A 1046 -0.80 36.14 38.50
N SER A 1047 -0.77 34.81 38.45
CA SER A 1047 -0.70 33.97 39.65
C SER A 1047 0.65 34.16 40.39
N ALA A 1048 0.78 33.57 41.57
CA ALA A 1048 2.08 33.49 42.25
C ALA A 1048 3.02 32.56 41.48
N LYS A 1049 4.34 32.81 41.54
CA LYS A 1049 5.37 32.00 40.85
C LYS A 1049 5.18 30.51 41.18
N LYS A 1050 5.07 29.69 40.13
CA LYS A 1050 4.92 28.24 40.21
C LYS A 1050 6.18 27.53 39.72
N LEU A 1051 6.47 26.37 40.32
CA LEU A 1051 7.34 25.39 39.69
C LEU A 1051 6.48 24.58 38.70
N VAL A 1052 6.72 24.77 37.40
CA VAL A 1052 5.94 24.15 36.33
C VAL A 1052 6.51 22.76 36.01
N ALA A 1053 7.82 22.68 35.74
CA ALA A 1053 8.52 21.43 35.43
C ALA A 1053 9.88 21.37 36.15
N TYR A 1054 10.27 20.19 36.67
CA TYR A 1054 11.57 20.00 37.31
C TYR A 1054 12.77 20.03 36.33
N GLY A 1055 12.51 20.06 35.02
CA GLY A 1055 13.53 19.96 33.98
C GLY A 1055 13.99 18.53 33.73
N VAL A 1056 14.58 18.31 32.55
CA VAL A 1056 15.11 17.03 32.10
C VAL A 1056 16.60 17.17 31.80
N ALA A 1057 17.43 16.42 32.52
CA ALA A 1057 18.87 16.35 32.29
C ALA A 1057 19.16 15.46 31.08
N MET A 1058 19.86 16.01 30.09
CA MET A 1058 20.29 15.30 28.89
C MET A 1058 21.80 15.38 28.75
N ASN A 1059 22.44 14.31 28.26
CA ASN A 1059 23.90 14.23 28.11
C ASN A 1059 24.43 14.95 26.86
N PHE A 1060 23.60 15.78 26.22
CA PHE A 1060 23.90 16.54 25.01
C PHE A 1060 23.13 17.87 25.03
N PRO A 1061 23.53 18.88 24.23
CA PRO A 1061 22.79 20.14 24.12
C PRO A 1061 21.36 19.89 23.63
N VAL A 1062 20.36 20.48 24.27
CA VAL A 1062 18.95 20.32 23.89
C VAL A 1062 18.25 21.66 23.75
N GLU A 1063 17.28 21.67 22.85
CA GLU A 1063 16.28 22.71 22.72
C GLU A 1063 15.00 22.25 23.42
N VAL A 1064 14.33 23.16 24.13
CA VAL A 1064 13.06 22.88 24.79
C VAL A 1064 11.98 23.69 24.11
N ARG A 1065 10.89 23.02 23.76
CA ARG A 1065 9.69 23.59 23.15
C ARG A 1065 8.47 23.27 24.01
N LEU A 1066 7.48 24.14 23.90
CA LEU A 1066 6.13 24.00 24.43
C LEU A 1066 5.21 23.98 23.22
N ALA A 1067 4.34 22.99 23.17
CA ALA A 1067 3.47 22.69 22.02
C ALA A 1067 2.42 21.67 22.47
N ASP A 1068 1.15 21.83 22.08
CA ASP A 1068 0.09 20.87 22.36
C ASP A 1068 0.12 19.73 21.34
N ILE A 1069 0.94 18.71 21.62
CA ILE A 1069 1.02 17.53 20.75
C ILE A 1069 -0.12 16.53 21.01
N SER A 1070 -1.00 16.83 21.96
CA SER A 1070 -2.07 15.94 22.42
C SER A 1070 -3.47 16.42 22.03
N GLY A 1071 -3.61 17.67 21.62
CA GLY A 1071 -4.86 18.35 21.31
C GLY A 1071 -5.77 18.52 22.52
N ASP A 1072 -5.21 18.57 23.75
CA ASP A 1072 -5.98 18.69 24.99
C ASP A 1072 -6.07 20.11 25.56
N GLY A 1073 -5.49 21.09 24.85
CA GLY A 1073 -5.42 22.51 25.18
C GLY A 1073 -4.29 22.84 26.16
N LEU A 1074 -3.46 21.87 26.55
CA LEU A 1074 -2.28 22.11 27.40
C LEU A 1074 -1.00 21.93 26.60
N ASP A 1075 -0.11 22.91 26.71
CA ASP A 1075 1.20 22.78 26.10
C ASP A 1075 2.08 21.76 26.81
N ASP A 1076 2.64 20.86 26.01
CA ASP A 1076 3.47 19.75 26.45
C ASP A 1076 4.97 20.12 26.47
N TYR A 1077 5.74 19.42 27.31
CA TYR A 1077 7.16 19.69 27.46
C TYR A 1077 7.94 18.84 26.47
N LEU A 1078 8.54 19.48 25.47
CA LEU A 1078 9.31 18.80 24.43
C LEU A 1078 10.81 19.05 24.56
N VAL A 1079 11.59 18.00 24.41
CA VAL A 1079 13.07 18.05 24.34
C VAL A 1079 13.48 17.63 22.95
N VAL A 1080 14.02 18.59 22.20
CA VAL A 1080 14.48 18.44 20.83
C VAL A 1080 16.00 18.37 20.82
N ASP A 1081 16.54 17.36 20.13
CA ASP A 1081 17.97 17.30 19.82
C ASP A 1081 18.26 18.20 18.60
N PRO A 1082 19.04 19.28 18.76
CA PRO A 1082 19.29 20.24 17.70
C PRO A 1082 20.17 19.70 16.57
N THR A 1083 20.77 18.52 16.74
CA THR A 1083 21.63 17.89 15.73
C THR A 1083 20.82 17.02 14.79
N ASN A 1084 19.89 16.24 15.35
CA ASN A 1084 19.15 15.22 14.60
C ASN A 1084 17.64 15.47 14.48
N GLY A 1085 17.12 16.43 15.23
CA GLY A 1085 15.69 16.72 15.29
C GLY A 1085 14.87 15.66 16.03
N ALA A 1086 15.49 14.69 16.70
CA ALA A 1086 14.78 13.72 17.52
C ALA A 1086 14.10 14.43 18.70
N VAL A 1087 12.88 14.00 19.03
CA VAL A 1087 12.07 14.66 20.05
C VAL A 1087 11.65 13.66 21.11
N ARG A 1088 11.75 14.09 22.37
CA ARG A 1088 11.14 13.43 23.52
C ARG A 1088 10.10 14.33 24.13
N ALA A 1089 9.00 13.76 24.58
CA ALA A 1089 7.87 14.51 25.11
C ALA A 1089 7.43 14.05 26.49
N TRP A 1090 6.84 14.99 27.21
CA TRP A 1090 6.13 14.78 28.45
C TRP A 1090 4.79 15.50 28.35
N LEU A 1091 3.69 14.76 28.45
CA LEU A 1091 2.36 15.35 28.41
C LEU A 1091 2.06 16.12 29.69
N ASN A 1092 1.47 17.29 29.53
CA ASN A 1092 1.03 18.14 30.62
C ASN A 1092 -0.32 17.65 31.14
N ARG A 1093 -0.35 16.94 32.28
CA ARG A 1093 -1.60 16.56 32.97
C ARG A 1093 -1.98 17.57 34.05
N GLY A 1094 -1.69 18.85 33.81
CA GLY A 1094 -1.83 19.93 34.77
C GLY A 1094 -0.57 20.17 35.62
N GLY A 1095 0.62 19.79 35.13
CA GLY A 1095 1.95 20.16 35.64
C GLY A 1095 2.26 19.83 37.10
N ASN A 1096 3.44 20.25 37.59
CA ASN A 1096 3.79 20.07 39.01
C ASN A 1096 3.06 21.09 39.92
N GLN A 1097 2.81 22.30 39.40
CA GLN A 1097 2.01 23.39 39.98
C GLN A 1097 2.19 23.68 41.48
N VAL A 1098 3.37 23.38 42.03
CA VAL A 1098 3.69 23.67 43.43
C VAL A 1098 4.11 25.14 43.54
N ASP A 1099 3.66 25.84 44.59
CA ASP A 1099 4.19 27.16 44.94
C ASP A 1099 5.72 27.06 45.09
N ALA A 1100 6.45 27.88 44.32
CA ALA A 1100 7.91 27.86 44.25
C ALA A 1100 8.58 28.64 45.40
#